data_AF-A0A819Z899-F1
#
_entry.id   AF-A0A819Z899-F1
#
_cell.length_a   1.000
_cell.length_b   1.000
_cell.length_c   1.000
_cell.angle_alpha   90.00
_cell.angle_beta   90.00
_cell.angle_gamma   90.00
#
_symmetry.space_group_name_H-M   'P 1'
#
loop_
_entity.id
_entity.type
_entity.pdbx_description
1 polymer ?
#
loop_
_entity_poly.entity_id
_entity_poly.type
_entity_poly.pdbx_seq_one_letter_code
_entity_poly.pdbx_strand_id
1 'polypeptide(L)'
;SNWIPSEHVPWLILELEMNITIREIQIKVANHMMKPNMTTDNSTVKSIVMQMNMGEGKTSVILPMLALSLCSSSSSLVRIVALKSLFPVNYQSLRYKLGGLLNRRVLPFACRRDMNFTNEQIKQIFNRLQQGLHSCDVILTSPEDILSFDLLTIDKCRRNEFDTSRSMLTIQRWLKTYARDVLDESDEILHVKYQLIYTVGGQQQVDGGAERWKTIQSILELVKKHAASISKCFSKEVCYKSAERKSAFPQFRLQSHQPFPQLCQNIANDWINNRNYRHADKQIILSFILKTNSSVENLNNKFSDNDIQLFLIIRGLLSSEVLLIAFKKRYRVNYGVNPNIYFNRLMAVPFRAKDIVADRTEFGHPDVALVLTHLSYYYSGLNDEQLTQCFNRLIAEETDPASIYDQWILYEKDDDIPTNIKQWKGVNLIDYQQRTQYLFPTFRYNILVINYFLNYFVFPREAKQFSHKLISSAWDLSSSARSKIITGFSGTNDTQLLLPIHILQYDLSELQKTDAIVVNNLLQAENENYQFLPINATSNEILNQIVKHKERINVILDVGALFIDGNNQDIAIKWLHLSDKNKIDYAVYFDSDSIIVCDRQFHHHRFEISPASERLDRCVFYLDEIHTRGTDFKFPKGFRAALTLGNGLTKDRFVQAAMRMRKLGNGHSLTFWSSYEVHQQITQLKKNSSQGNINNFITLIDILRWVYENTVHSTWNGLHHWAAQSLSFQRKVAAFRNILWTDHHQLFTDTMMEELARECLEPEIIGLIRMYGAPKVLQTLFEIHSARYELNNDYLSREIQETVLKRLKDYGGTKQRLSQLLDEEQQRELEQELEEERQLARPPPVKPCQPILHEQIKR
;
A
#
# COMPACT_ATOMS: atom_id res chain seq x y z
N SER A 1 20.70 22.29 36.13
CA SER A 1 19.63 21.40 35.63
C SER A 1 19.33 21.77 34.19
N ASN A 2 18.95 20.81 33.35
CA ASN A 2 18.76 21.00 31.89
C ASN A 2 17.44 21.66 31.48
N TRP A 3 16.64 22.08 32.47
CA TRP A 3 15.43 22.88 32.41
C TRP A 3 15.05 23.23 33.86
N ILE A 4 14.07 24.10 34.07
CA ILE A 4 13.64 24.54 35.40
C ILE A 4 12.35 23.78 35.77
N PRO A 5 12.38 22.80 36.70
CA PRO A 5 11.22 21.96 36.99
C PRO A 5 9.98 22.73 37.45
N SER A 6 10.17 23.85 38.14
CA SER A 6 9.07 24.72 38.56
C SER A 6 8.35 25.41 37.39
N GLU A 7 8.98 25.54 36.23
CA GLU A 7 8.36 26.13 35.03
C GLU A 7 7.53 25.09 34.24
N HIS A 8 7.83 23.79 34.40
CA HIS A 8 7.10 22.70 33.74
C HIS A 8 6.80 21.55 34.71
N VAL A 9 6.01 21.81 35.76
CA VAL A 9 5.61 20.82 36.77
C VAL A 9 5.05 19.51 36.16
N PRO A 10 4.22 19.52 35.10
CA PRO A 10 3.76 18.29 34.46
C PRO A 10 4.88 17.41 33.90
N TRP A 11 5.97 18.01 33.38
CA TRP A 11 7.12 17.24 32.91
C TRP A 11 7.89 16.61 34.07
N LEU A 12 7.92 17.25 35.24
CA LEU A 12 8.57 16.70 36.43
C LEU A 12 7.79 15.49 36.94
N ILE A 13 6.46 15.59 36.98
CA ILE A 13 5.60 14.47 37.35
C ILE A 13 5.80 13.31 36.37
N LEU A 14 5.82 13.58 35.07
CA LEU A 14 6.09 12.55 34.05
C LEU A 14 7.45 11.88 34.27
N GLU A 15 8.50 12.66 34.55
CA GLU A 15 9.86 12.15 34.79
C GLU A 15 9.90 11.21 36.02
N LEU A 16 9.28 11.63 37.13
CA LEU A 16 9.22 10.87 38.38
C LEU A 16 8.35 9.62 38.27
N GLU A 17 7.13 9.74 37.75
CA GLU A 17 6.16 8.64 37.68
C GLU A 17 6.63 7.55 36.73
N MET A 18 7.25 7.92 35.60
CA MET A 18 7.75 6.96 34.62
C MET A 18 9.17 6.46 34.93
N ASN A 19 9.81 6.99 35.98
CA ASN A 19 11.20 6.70 36.34
C ASN A 19 12.15 6.85 35.13
N ILE A 20 12.06 7.99 34.45
CA ILE A 20 12.89 8.35 33.30
C ILE A 20 13.75 9.58 33.60
N THR A 21 14.62 9.96 32.67
CA THR A 21 15.33 11.24 32.70
C THR A 21 15.13 11.93 31.36
N ILE A 22 14.53 13.12 31.37
CA ILE A 22 14.33 13.93 30.18
C ILE A 22 15.67 14.57 29.79
N ARG A 23 16.12 14.29 28.57
CA ARG A 23 17.41 14.74 28.03
C ARG A 23 17.29 16.17 27.52
N GLU A 24 18.40 16.92 27.56
CA GLU A 24 18.46 18.31 27.09
C GLU A 24 17.92 18.48 25.65
N ILE A 25 18.31 17.58 24.75
CA ILE A 25 17.84 17.62 23.35
C ILE A 25 16.33 17.41 23.24
N GLN A 26 15.73 16.57 24.09
CA GLN A 26 14.27 16.34 24.10
C GLN A 26 13.52 17.60 24.54
N ILE A 27 14.07 18.37 25.47
CA ILE A 27 13.52 19.66 25.90
C ILE A 27 13.62 20.69 24.78
N LYS A 28 14.78 20.81 24.14
CA LYS A 28 14.97 21.73 23.00
C LYS A 28 13.98 21.42 21.88
N VAL A 29 13.84 20.15 21.53
CA VAL A 29 12.86 19.67 20.55
C VAL A 29 11.43 20.02 20.97
N ALA A 30 11.03 19.67 22.19
CA ALA A 30 9.69 19.96 22.68
C ALA A 30 9.39 21.48 22.66
N ASN A 31 10.33 22.32 23.10
CA ASN A 31 10.19 23.77 23.09
C ASN A 31 10.01 24.32 21.67
N HIS A 32 10.83 23.86 20.72
CA HIS A 32 10.74 24.28 19.32
C HIS A 32 9.43 23.85 18.67
N MET A 33 8.92 22.65 18.99
CA MET A 33 7.61 22.20 18.49
C MET A 33 6.45 22.97 19.14
N MET A 34 6.56 23.35 20.41
CA MET A 34 5.53 24.15 21.08
C MET A 34 5.44 25.55 20.49
N LYS A 35 6.58 26.21 20.30
CA LYS A 35 6.72 27.57 19.80
C LYS A 35 7.89 27.63 18.81
N PRO A 36 7.66 27.40 17.51
CA PRO A 36 8.73 27.50 16.54
C PRO A 36 9.22 28.94 16.43
N ASN A 37 10.53 29.15 16.60
CA ASN A 37 11.18 30.46 16.50
C ASN A 37 11.29 30.88 15.02
N MET A 38 10.17 31.25 14.40
CA MET A 38 10.16 31.74 13.03
C MET A 38 10.59 33.22 13.03
N THR A 39 11.81 33.51 12.56
CA THR A 39 12.21 34.88 12.21
C THR A 39 11.40 35.33 11.00
N THR A 40 10.68 36.43 11.16
CA THR A 40 9.68 36.99 10.23
C THR A 40 10.22 37.28 8.82
N ASP A 41 9.42 36.92 7.82
CA ASP A 41 9.21 37.68 6.56
C ASP A 41 7.93 37.28 5.80
N ASN A 42 7.16 36.28 6.27
CA ASN A 42 5.79 36.03 5.83
C ASN A 42 4.88 35.89 7.04
N SER A 43 3.80 36.67 7.07
CA SER A 43 2.87 36.86 8.19
C SER A 43 1.97 35.65 8.52
N THR A 44 2.28 34.46 8.03
CA THR A 44 1.54 33.22 8.30
C THR A 44 2.44 32.22 9.00
N VAL A 45 2.15 31.93 10.28
CA VAL A 45 2.83 30.88 11.05
C VAL A 45 2.58 29.55 10.34
N LYS A 46 3.61 28.96 9.74
CA LYS A 46 3.50 27.68 9.02
C LYS A 46 3.52 26.52 10.01
N SER A 47 2.79 25.47 9.67
CA SER A 47 2.94 24.18 10.34
C SER A 47 4.33 23.62 10.07
N ILE A 48 4.92 22.94 11.05
CA ILE A 48 6.28 22.43 10.93
C ILE A 48 6.38 20.94 11.19
N VAL A 49 7.33 20.27 10.55
CA VAL A 49 7.77 18.93 10.90
C VAL A 49 9.28 18.95 11.07
N MET A 50 9.80 18.01 11.85
CA MET A 50 11.24 17.94 12.12
C MET A 50 11.76 16.51 12.11
N GLN A 51 13.03 16.37 11.79
CA GLN A 51 13.75 15.11 11.88
C GLN A 51 14.28 14.92 13.29
N MET A 52 14.05 13.73 13.84
CA MET A 52 14.72 13.29 15.05
C MET A 52 15.04 11.80 14.97
N ASN A 53 16.24 11.44 15.44
CA ASN A 53 16.78 10.10 15.31
C ASN A 53 15.90 9.07 16.03
N MET A 54 15.85 7.86 15.48
CA MET A 54 15.08 6.79 16.11
C MET A 54 15.76 6.35 17.41
N GLY A 55 14.95 6.06 18.43
CA GLY A 55 15.45 5.69 19.75
C GLY A 55 15.85 6.88 20.64
N GLU A 56 15.71 8.12 20.16
CA GLU A 56 15.96 9.32 20.98
C GLU A 56 14.77 9.72 21.87
N GLY A 57 13.68 8.96 21.85
CA GLY A 57 12.54 9.15 22.73
C GLY A 57 11.42 10.06 22.19
N LYS A 58 11.26 10.09 20.86
CA LYS A 58 10.19 10.81 20.15
C LYS A 58 8.78 10.50 20.69
N THR A 59 8.30 9.29 20.45
CA THR A 59 6.99 8.81 20.90
C THR A 59 6.97 8.54 22.41
N SER A 60 8.10 8.10 22.99
CA SER A 60 8.12 7.65 24.38
C SER A 60 8.25 8.78 25.40
N VAL A 61 8.84 9.93 25.04
CA VAL A 61 9.12 11.05 25.95
C VAL A 61 8.54 12.36 25.43
N ILE A 62 8.92 12.79 24.21
CA ILE A 62 8.53 14.11 23.67
C ILE A 62 7.03 14.18 23.42
N LEU A 63 6.43 13.15 22.85
CA LEU A 63 4.99 13.15 22.55
C LEU A 63 4.12 13.35 23.81
N PRO A 64 4.33 12.62 24.93
CA PRO A 64 3.72 12.95 26.22
C PRO A 64 4.00 14.38 26.71
N MET A 65 5.24 14.87 26.59
CA MET A 65 5.59 16.24 27.00
C MET A 65 4.78 17.28 26.22
N LEU A 66 4.63 17.10 24.91
CA LEU A 66 3.82 17.96 24.05
C LEU A 66 2.34 17.87 24.40
N ALA A 67 1.83 16.67 24.67
CA ALA A 67 0.45 16.48 25.08
C ALA A 67 0.11 17.26 26.37
N LEU A 68 1.04 17.28 27.33
CA LEU A 68 0.88 18.01 28.58
C LEU A 68 1.01 19.53 28.42
N SER A 69 1.90 20.00 27.54
CA SER A 69 2.21 21.43 27.44
C SER A 69 1.40 22.19 26.39
N LEU A 70 0.87 21.50 25.37
CA LEU A 70 0.05 22.13 24.32
C LEU A 70 -1.43 22.21 24.69
N CYS A 71 -1.86 21.51 25.74
CA CYS A 71 -3.24 21.51 26.20
C CYS A 71 -3.58 22.83 26.91
N SER A 72 -4.80 23.34 26.70
CA SER A 72 -5.31 24.51 27.38
C SER A 72 -6.83 24.41 27.51
N SER A 73 -7.35 24.55 28.73
CA SER A 73 -8.75 24.29 29.10
C SER A 73 -9.77 25.17 28.39
N SER A 74 -9.32 26.25 27.72
CA SER A 74 -10.16 27.19 26.98
C SER A 74 -9.72 27.40 25.54
N SER A 75 -8.55 26.92 25.12
CA SER A 75 -7.97 27.36 23.84
C SER A 75 -7.28 26.30 23.00
N SER A 76 -7.04 25.09 23.52
CA SER A 76 -6.31 24.06 22.78
C SER A 76 -6.62 22.65 23.25
N LEU A 77 -7.20 21.83 22.36
CA LEU A 77 -7.37 20.39 22.54
C LEU A 77 -6.28 19.67 21.73
N VAL A 78 -5.42 18.92 22.42
CA VAL A 78 -4.33 18.21 21.74
C VAL A 78 -4.88 16.98 21.03
N ARG A 79 -4.51 16.82 19.75
CA ARG A 79 -4.85 15.65 18.95
C ARG A 79 -3.57 15.03 18.40
N ILE A 80 -3.24 13.85 18.92
CA ILE A 80 -2.13 13.04 18.45
C ILE A 80 -2.60 12.21 17.27
N VAL A 81 -1.91 12.34 16.14
CA VAL A 81 -2.16 11.57 14.94
C VAL A 81 -1.05 10.54 14.81
N ALA A 82 -1.42 9.27 14.81
CA ALA A 82 -0.50 8.13 14.71
C ALA A 82 -0.91 7.20 13.57
N LEU A 83 0.05 6.46 13.02
CA LEU A 83 -0.22 5.41 12.05
C LEU A 83 -1.12 4.33 12.65
N LYS A 84 -2.03 3.76 11.84
CA LYS A 84 -2.99 2.76 12.30
C LYS A 84 -2.35 1.51 12.91
N SER A 85 -1.20 1.07 12.38
CA SER A 85 -0.40 -0.03 12.93
C SER A 85 0.22 0.29 14.29
N LEU A 86 0.52 1.56 14.57
CA LEU A 86 1.07 2.02 15.84
C LEU A 86 0.00 2.42 16.85
N PHE A 87 -1.27 2.50 16.42
CA PHE A 87 -2.36 2.99 17.24
C PHE A 87 -2.53 2.22 18.56
N PRO A 88 -2.55 0.87 18.60
CA PRO A 88 -2.72 0.14 19.86
C PRO A 88 -1.57 0.39 20.85
N VAL A 89 -0.33 0.39 20.35
CA VAL A 89 0.87 0.63 21.15
C VAL A 89 0.90 2.06 21.69
N ASN A 90 0.60 3.05 20.84
CA ASN A 90 0.54 4.45 21.24
C ASN A 90 -0.59 4.70 22.24
N TYR A 91 -1.76 4.07 22.06
CA TYR A 91 -2.88 4.17 22.98
C TYR A 91 -2.53 3.68 24.38
N GLN A 92 -1.94 2.48 24.48
CA GLN A 92 -1.51 1.90 25.76
C GLN A 92 -0.42 2.75 26.43
N SER A 93 0.60 3.15 25.66
CA SER A 93 1.74 3.97 26.15
C SER A 93 1.27 5.33 26.68
N LEU A 94 0.43 6.04 25.93
CA LEU A 94 -0.08 7.36 26.34
C LEU A 94 -1.01 7.23 27.54
N ARG A 95 -1.89 6.23 27.59
CA ARG A 95 -2.78 6.02 28.73
C ARG A 95 -1.99 5.72 30.01
N TYR A 96 -0.95 4.90 29.92
CA TYR A 96 -0.07 4.59 31.05
C TYR A 96 0.66 5.85 31.56
N LYS A 97 1.18 6.67 30.64
CA LYS A 97 1.97 7.87 30.99
C LYS A 97 1.14 9.05 31.47
N LEU A 98 -0.07 9.22 30.94
CA LEU A 98 -0.87 10.41 31.17
C LEU A 98 -2.02 10.20 32.17
N GLY A 99 -2.47 8.96 32.34
CA GLY A 99 -3.63 8.62 33.17
C GLY A 99 -3.35 8.49 34.67
N GLY A 100 -2.08 8.55 35.09
CA GLY A 100 -1.66 8.47 36.48
C GLY A 100 -1.83 9.79 37.23
N LEU A 101 -0.78 10.28 37.90
CA LEU A 101 -0.81 11.54 38.65
C LEU A 101 -1.15 12.77 37.78
N LEU A 102 -0.86 12.68 36.48
CA LEU A 102 -1.19 13.70 35.49
C LEU A 102 -2.70 13.78 35.17
N ASN A 103 -3.45 12.71 35.48
CA ASN A 103 -4.91 12.61 35.36
C ASN A 103 -5.48 13.14 34.02
N ARG A 104 -4.85 12.77 32.90
CA ARG A 104 -5.37 13.07 31.55
C ARG A 104 -5.89 11.80 30.90
N ARG A 105 -7.11 11.87 30.34
CA ARG A 105 -7.69 10.77 29.57
C ARG A 105 -7.15 10.80 28.14
N VAL A 106 -6.95 9.62 27.58
CA VAL A 106 -6.67 9.44 26.14
C VAL A 106 -7.97 9.00 25.47
N LEU A 107 -8.53 9.87 24.65
CA LEU A 107 -9.80 9.69 23.95
C LEU A 107 -9.53 9.16 22.54
N PRO A 108 -9.80 7.88 22.24
CA PRO A 108 -9.67 7.39 20.87
C PRO A 108 -10.77 7.99 20.00
N PHE A 109 -10.40 8.50 18.82
CA PHE A 109 -11.33 8.94 17.80
C PHE A 109 -11.14 8.07 16.55
N ALA A 110 -12.24 7.50 16.07
CA ALA A 110 -12.26 6.68 14.87
C ALA A 110 -13.48 7.04 14.01
N CYS A 111 -13.32 7.03 12.70
CA CYS A 111 -14.40 7.29 11.76
C CYS A 111 -14.21 6.45 10.49
N ARG A 112 -15.32 5.91 9.98
CA ARG A 112 -15.37 5.12 8.75
C ARG A 112 -16.65 5.44 7.99
N ARG A 113 -16.69 5.24 6.68
CA ARG A 113 -17.90 5.46 5.89
C ARG A 113 -19.10 4.63 6.34
N ASP A 114 -18.84 3.41 6.81
CA ASP A 114 -19.85 2.45 7.27
C ASP A 114 -20.45 2.78 8.66
N MET A 115 -19.91 3.79 9.34
CA MET A 115 -20.47 4.27 10.61
C MET A 115 -21.67 5.18 10.33
N ASN A 116 -22.87 4.62 10.45
CA ASN A 116 -24.12 5.37 10.34
C ASN A 116 -24.38 6.20 11.62
N PHE A 117 -23.70 7.35 11.72
CA PHE A 117 -23.91 8.27 12.83
C PHE A 117 -25.28 8.93 12.78
N THR A 118 -26.02 8.85 13.88
CA THR A 118 -27.21 9.68 14.09
C THR A 118 -26.82 11.08 14.57
N ASN A 119 -27.69 12.06 14.35
CA ASN A 119 -27.45 13.43 14.84
C ASN A 119 -27.23 13.47 16.38
N GLU A 120 -27.88 12.59 17.14
CA GLU A 120 -27.66 12.46 18.59
C GLU A 120 -26.25 11.97 18.90
N GLN A 121 -25.76 10.94 18.20
CA GLN A 121 -24.40 10.43 18.37
C GLN A 121 -23.35 11.49 18.03
N ILE A 122 -23.56 12.27 16.96
CA ILE A 122 -22.68 13.39 16.62
C ILE A 122 -22.65 14.44 17.74
N LYS A 123 -23.80 14.79 18.32
CA LYS A 123 -23.88 15.70 19.47
C LYS A 123 -23.16 15.14 20.71
N GLN A 124 -23.28 13.84 20.97
CA GLN A 124 -22.54 13.18 22.06
C GLN A 124 -21.02 13.22 21.83
N ILE A 125 -20.56 12.99 20.59
CA ILE A 125 -19.15 13.15 20.21
C ILE A 125 -18.71 14.59 20.49
N PHE A 126 -19.49 15.58 20.06
CA PHE A 126 -19.14 16.98 20.27
C PHE A 126 -19.03 17.33 21.75
N ASN A 127 -19.99 16.91 22.57
CA ASN A 127 -19.98 17.11 24.02
C ASN A 127 -18.72 16.48 24.66
N ARG A 128 -18.32 15.29 24.22
CA ARG A 128 -17.08 14.63 24.69
C ARG A 128 -15.83 15.40 24.28
N LEU A 129 -15.78 15.95 23.07
CA LEU A 129 -14.67 16.79 22.62
C LEU A 129 -14.57 18.08 23.45
N GLN A 130 -15.69 18.73 23.74
CA GLN A 130 -15.74 19.93 24.58
C GLN A 130 -15.33 19.64 26.04
N GLN A 131 -15.80 18.53 26.61
CA GLN A 131 -15.36 18.06 27.93
C GLN A 131 -13.86 17.74 27.93
N GLY A 132 -13.36 17.13 26.86
CA GLY A 132 -11.95 16.84 26.65
C GLY A 132 -11.10 18.11 26.61
N LEU A 133 -11.57 19.17 25.93
CA LEU A 133 -10.94 20.48 25.95
C LEU A 133 -10.83 21.01 27.39
N HIS A 134 -11.93 21.06 28.14
CA HIS A 134 -11.94 21.59 29.51
C HIS A 134 -11.07 20.78 30.49
N SER A 135 -11.06 19.46 30.33
CA SER A 135 -10.26 18.55 31.17
C SER A 135 -8.80 18.44 30.71
N CYS A 136 -8.45 19.11 29.61
CA CYS A 136 -7.18 18.97 28.89
C CYS A 136 -6.81 17.50 28.59
N ASP A 137 -7.81 16.72 28.18
CA ASP A 137 -7.61 15.36 27.68
C ASP A 137 -6.91 15.38 26.32
N VAL A 138 -6.50 14.20 25.87
CA VAL A 138 -5.75 14.03 24.61
C VAL A 138 -6.55 13.16 23.66
N ILE A 139 -6.78 13.63 22.44
CA ILE A 139 -7.35 12.80 21.38
C ILE A 139 -6.23 11.97 20.76
N LEU A 140 -6.47 10.67 20.56
CA LEU A 140 -5.63 9.82 19.71
C LEU A 140 -6.46 9.38 18.50
N THR A 141 -5.95 9.62 17.30
CA THR A 141 -6.63 9.32 16.02
C THR A 141 -5.64 8.84 14.97
N SER A 142 -6.13 8.26 13.89
CA SER A 142 -5.35 8.01 12.67
C SER A 142 -5.63 9.10 11.60
N PRO A 143 -4.75 9.27 10.60
CA PRO A 143 -5.03 10.17 9.48
C PRO A 143 -6.27 9.74 8.68
N GLU A 144 -6.47 8.43 8.52
CA GLU A 144 -7.63 7.87 7.81
C GLU A 144 -8.94 8.25 8.50
N ASP A 145 -8.98 8.22 9.84
CA ASP A 145 -10.17 8.60 10.62
C ASP A 145 -10.51 10.10 10.48
N ILE A 146 -9.49 10.98 10.43
CA ILE A 146 -9.71 12.42 10.20
C ILE A 146 -10.31 12.64 8.81
N LEU A 147 -9.66 12.08 7.79
CA LEU A 147 -10.05 12.24 6.40
C LEU A 147 -11.42 11.61 6.13
N SER A 148 -11.71 10.47 6.77
CA SER A 148 -13.02 9.81 6.71
C SER A 148 -14.12 10.67 7.32
N PHE A 149 -13.89 11.30 8.47
CA PHE A 149 -14.87 12.23 9.06
C PHE A 149 -15.15 13.41 8.14
N ASP A 150 -14.12 13.91 7.46
CA ASP A 150 -14.27 15.00 6.50
C ASP A 150 -15.08 14.60 5.27
N LEU A 151 -14.77 13.45 4.66
CA LEU A 151 -15.52 12.95 3.52
C LEU A 151 -16.95 12.54 3.90
N LEU A 152 -17.15 11.95 5.08
CA LEU A 152 -18.48 11.56 5.56
C LEU A 152 -19.37 12.78 5.77
N THR A 153 -18.82 13.90 6.25
CA THR A 153 -19.56 15.17 6.35
C THR A 153 -20.10 15.60 4.97
N ILE A 154 -19.24 15.56 3.95
CA ILE A 154 -19.63 15.91 2.56
C ILE A 154 -20.63 14.89 1.99
N ASP A 155 -20.44 13.60 2.25
CA ASP A 155 -21.36 12.54 1.80
C ASP A 155 -22.76 12.69 2.44
N LYS A 156 -22.82 13.12 3.71
CA LYS A 156 -24.09 13.41 4.40
C LYS A 156 -24.78 14.64 3.81
N CYS A 157 -24.03 15.69 3.46
CA CYS A 157 -24.57 16.84 2.72
C CYS A 157 -25.18 16.38 1.39
N ARG A 158 -24.47 15.53 0.64
CA ARG A 158 -24.92 14.98 -0.65
C ARG A 158 -26.20 14.15 -0.53
N ARG A 159 -26.35 13.39 0.55
CA ARG A 159 -27.55 12.57 0.83
C ARG A 159 -28.71 13.38 1.39
N ASN A 160 -28.59 14.70 1.48
CA ASN A 160 -29.57 15.61 2.08
C ASN A 160 -29.88 15.28 3.55
N GLU A 161 -28.93 14.67 4.27
CA GLU A 161 -29.02 14.44 5.71
C GLU A 161 -28.61 15.71 6.48
N PHE A 162 -29.32 16.81 6.25
CA PHE A 162 -28.88 18.17 6.61
C PHE A 162 -28.66 18.39 8.10
N ASP A 163 -29.49 17.82 8.97
CA ASP A 163 -29.32 18.00 10.42
C ASP A 163 -28.03 17.35 10.95
N THR A 164 -27.73 16.14 10.48
CA THR A 164 -26.48 15.44 10.81
C THR A 164 -25.28 16.19 10.22
N SER A 165 -25.40 16.59 8.94
CA SER A 165 -24.36 17.33 8.21
C SER A 165 -24.01 18.65 8.88
N ARG A 166 -25.02 19.41 9.31
CA ARG A 166 -24.86 20.69 10.02
C ARG A 166 -24.13 20.51 11.35
N SER A 167 -24.46 19.46 12.11
CA SER A 167 -23.75 19.13 13.35
C SER A 167 -22.29 18.72 13.08
N MET A 168 -22.03 17.94 12.03
CA MET A 168 -20.66 17.53 11.66
C MET A 168 -19.81 18.72 11.18
N LEU A 169 -20.36 19.59 10.32
CA LEU A 169 -19.71 20.85 9.91
C LEU A 169 -19.40 21.75 11.11
N THR A 170 -20.29 21.77 12.11
CA THR A 170 -20.06 22.51 13.36
C THR A 170 -18.87 21.95 14.13
N ILE A 171 -18.75 20.63 14.24
CA ILE A 171 -17.58 19.97 14.85
C ILE A 171 -16.31 20.26 14.05
N GLN A 172 -16.34 20.18 12.72
CA GLN A 172 -15.18 20.50 11.88
C GLN A 172 -14.71 21.94 12.08
N ARG A 173 -15.65 22.90 12.08
CA ARG A 173 -15.36 24.32 12.37
C ARG A 173 -14.70 24.46 13.73
N TRP A 174 -15.26 23.82 14.75
CA TRP A 174 -14.71 23.84 16.10
C TRP A 174 -13.30 23.21 16.16
N LEU A 175 -13.07 22.05 15.54
CA LEU A 175 -11.77 21.40 15.50
C LEU A 175 -10.72 22.25 14.78
N LYS A 176 -11.08 22.98 13.72
CA LYS A 176 -10.14 23.91 13.04
C LYS A 176 -9.69 25.07 13.94
N THR A 177 -10.53 25.48 14.89
CA THR A 177 -10.20 26.53 15.88
C THR A 177 -9.42 25.99 17.08
N TYR A 178 -9.84 24.86 17.65
CA TYR A 178 -9.36 24.38 18.95
C TYR A 178 -8.36 23.22 18.88
N ALA A 179 -8.33 22.42 17.81
CA ALA A 179 -7.44 21.24 17.75
C ALA A 179 -6.00 21.63 17.41
N ARG A 180 -5.06 21.24 18.28
CA ARG A 180 -3.62 21.35 18.10
C ARG A 180 -3.04 19.97 17.78
N ASP A 181 -2.73 19.75 16.50
CA ASP A 181 -2.31 18.43 16.02
C ASP A 181 -0.81 18.19 16.23
N VAL A 182 -0.47 16.99 16.70
CA VAL A 182 0.89 16.47 16.79
C VAL A 182 1.00 15.17 15.98
N LEU A 183 1.88 15.14 14.98
CA LEU A 183 2.06 13.98 14.08
C LEU A 183 3.26 13.13 14.52
N ASP A 184 3.03 11.84 14.77
CA ASP A 184 4.05 10.83 15.05
C ASP A 184 4.35 10.02 13.77
N GLU A 185 5.59 10.06 13.28
CA GLU A 185 6.00 9.57 11.94
C GLU A 185 5.33 10.37 10.80
N SER A 186 5.59 11.68 10.81
CA SER A 186 4.97 12.65 9.89
C SER A 186 5.26 12.40 8.41
N ASP A 187 6.38 11.77 8.08
CA ASP A 187 6.76 11.37 6.71
C ASP A 187 5.81 10.34 6.11
N GLU A 188 5.37 9.37 6.91
CA GLU A 188 4.39 8.34 6.51
C GLU A 188 2.95 8.86 6.57
N ILE A 189 2.60 9.64 7.59
CA ILE A 189 1.27 10.25 7.71
C ILE A 189 0.95 11.18 6.53
N LEU A 190 1.96 11.91 6.04
CA LEU A 190 1.82 12.87 4.95
C LEU A 190 2.27 12.30 3.59
N HIS A 191 2.39 10.97 3.48
CA HIS A 191 2.92 10.33 2.29
C HIS A 191 1.97 10.44 1.09
N VAL A 192 2.52 10.83 -0.07
CA VAL A 192 1.75 11.13 -1.30
C VAL A 192 1.13 9.92 -1.98
N LYS A 193 1.44 8.69 -1.57
CA LYS A 193 0.75 7.50 -2.09
C LYS A 193 -0.62 7.29 -1.46
N TYR A 194 -0.87 7.85 -0.28
CA TYR A 194 -2.14 7.65 0.40
C TYR A 194 -3.22 8.59 -0.14
N GLN A 195 -4.35 8.02 -0.56
CA GLN A 195 -5.58 8.74 -0.87
C GLN A 195 -6.78 7.95 -0.33
N LEU A 196 -7.74 8.64 0.25
CA LEU A 196 -9.04 8.09 0.65
C LEU A 196 -10.09 8.47 -0.39
N ILE A 197 -10.85 7.49 -0.87
CA ILE A 197 -11.87 7.66 -1.90
C ILE A 197 -13.20 7.08 -1.43
N TYR A 198 -14.25 7.90 -1.45
CA TYR A 198 -15.64 7.46 -1.31
C TYR A 198 -16.27 7.41 -2.69
N THR A 199 -16.67 6.22 -3.12
CA THR A 199 -17.40 6.07 -4.38
C THR A 199 -18.83 6.60 -4.28
N VAL A 200 -19.38 7.18 -5.34
CA VAL A 200 -20.70 7.82 -5.33
C VAL A 200 -21.53 7.39 -6.53
N GLY A 201 -22.76 6.96 -6.26
CA GLY A 201 -23.74 6.50 -7.25
C GLY A 201 -23.82 4.97 -7.35
N GLY A 202 -24.66 4.47 -8.26
CA GLY A 202 -24.85 3.04 -8.44
C GLY A 202 -23.63 2.34 -9.04
N GLN A 203 -23.40 1.08 -8.63
CA GLN A 203 -22.36 0.25 -9.22
C GLN A 203 -22.59 0.00 -10.71
N GLN A 204 -21.56 0.22 -11.52
CA GLN A 204 -21.58 -0.05 -12.95
C GLN A 204 -20.44 -0.99 -13.33
N GLN A 205 -20.64 -1.78 -14.39
CA GLN A 205 -19.55 -2.54 -14.98
C GLN A 205 -18.50 -1.59 -15.54
N VAL A 206 -17.22 -1.97 -15.43
CA VAL A 206 -16.14 -1.27 -16.13
C VAL A 206 -16.40 -1.27 -17.63
N ASP A 207 -16.00 -0.19 -18.31
CA ASP A 207 -16.11 -0.11 -19.78
C ASP A 207 -15.40 -1.31 -20.44
N GLY A 208 -16.04 -1.92 -21.42
CA GLY A 208 -15.64 -3.21 -22.01
C GLY A 208 -16.13 -4.48 -21.30
N GLY A 209 -16.62 -4.37 -20.06
CA GLY A 209 -17.21 -5.48 -19.31
C GLY A 209 -16.37 -6.77 -19.40
N ALA A 210 -17.04 -7.88 -19.70
CA ALA A 210 -16.39 -9.18 -19.76
C ALA A 210 -15.30 -9.33 -20.81
N GLU A 211 -15.44 -8.63 -21.94
CA GLU A 211 -14.45 -8.69 -23.01
C GLU A 211 -13.13 -8.03 -22.62
N ARG A 212 -13.16 -7.09 -21.67
CA ARG A 212 -11.96 -6.45 -21.14
C ARG A 212 -11.03 -7.44 -20.43
N TRP A 213 -11.54 -8.20 -19.45
CA TRP A 213 -10.70 -9.16 -18.73
C TRP A 213 -10.42 -10.43 -19.54
N LYS A 214 -11.31 -10.87 -20.45
CA LYS A 214 -11.00 -11.96 -21.39
C LYS A 214 -9.90 -11.61 -22.39
N THR A 215 -9.86 -10.35 -22.85
CA THR A 215 -8.76 -9.86 -23.69
C THR A 215 -7.44 -9.90 -22.93
N ILE A 216 -7.44 -9.49 -21.66
CA ILE A 216 -6.26 -9.62 -20.78
C ILE A 216 -5.81 -11.08 -20.67
N GLN A 217 -6.73 -12.03 -20.47
CA GLN A 217 -6.42 -13.47 -20.42
C GLN A 217 -5.73 -13.94 -21.70
N SER A 218 -6.28 -13.57 -22.86
CA SER A 218 -5.73 -13.90 -24.18
C SER A 218 -4.32 -13.35 -24.38
N ILE A 219 -4.07 -12.11 -23.92
CA ILE A 219 -2.74 -11.49 -24.00
C ILE A 219 -1.76 -12.13 -23.03
N LEU A 220 -2.18 -12.47 -21.80
CA LEU A 220 -1.33 -13.17 -20.84
C LEU A 220 -0.93 -14.57 -21.33
N GLU A 221 -1.80 -15.28 -22.05
CA GLU A 221 -1.42 -16.54 -22.70
C GLU A 221 -0.29 -16.36 -23.73
N LEU A 222 -0.33 -15.27 -24.51
CA LEU A 222 0.76 -14.92 -25.41
C LEU A 222 2.04 -14.53 -24.66
N VAL A 223 1.92 -13.84 -23.52
CA VAL A 223 3.08 -13.61 -22.64
C VAL A 223 3.69 -14.93 -22.19
N LYS A 224 2.87 -15.88 -21.72
CA LYS A 224 3.32 -17.23 -21.31
C LYS A 224 4.05 -17.94 -22.45
N LYS A 225 3.54 -17.85 -23.69
CA LYS A 225 4.18 -18.41 -24.89
C LYS A 225 5.58 -17.83 -25.16
N HIS A 226 5.76 -16.52 -24.97
CA HIS A 226 7.01 -15.82 -25.29
C HIS A 226 7.97 -15.68 -24.09
N ALA A 227 7.53 -15.93 -22.86
CA ALA A 227 8.32 -15.68 -21.64
C ALA A 227 9.70 -16.36 -21.67
N ALA A 228 9.75 -17.63 -22.09
CA ALA A 228 10.98 -18.41 -22.15
C ALA A 228 11.96 -17.88 -23.21
N SER A 229 11.48 -17.46 -24.39
CA SER A 229 12.35 -16.94 -25.45
C SER A 229 12.88 -15.54 -25.09
N ILE A 230 12.03 -14.69 -24.52
CA ILE A 230 12.43 -13.37 -24.01
C ILE A 230 13.48 -13.52 -22.91
N SER A 231 13.30 -14.46 -21.97
CA SER A 231 14.31 -14.73 -20.94
C SER A 231 15.65 -15.20 -21.51
N LYS A 232 15.66 -16.01 -22.58
CA LYS A 232 16.91 -16.42 -23.25
C LYS A 232 17.62 -15.23 -23.90
N CYS A 233 16.90 -14.34 -24.57
CA CYS A 233 17.46 -13.16 -25.22
C CYS A 233 17.94 -12.10 -24.20
N PHE A 234 17.27 -12.02 -23.05
CA PHE A 234 17.51 -11.00 -22.03
C PHE A 234 17.76 -11.62 -20.64
N SER A 235 18.68 -12.58 -20.56
CA SER A 235 18.91 -13.42 -19.37
C SER A 235 19.30 -12.64 -18.10
N LYS A 236 19.81 -11.42 -18.27
CA LYS A 236 20.20 -10.51 -17.19
C LYS A 236 19.12 -9.51 -16.79
N GLU A 237 18.02 -9.43 -17.53
CA GLU A 237 17.00 -8.38 -17.36
C GLU A 237 15.60 -8.97 -17.14
N VAL A 238 15.51 -10.30 -17.06
CA VAL A 238 14.28 -11.06 -16.92
C VAL A 238 14.46 -12.11 -15.84
N CYS A 239 13.58 -12.09 -14.85
CA CYS A 239 13.45 -13.17 -13.90
C CYS A 239 12.46 -14.20 -14.46
N TYR A 240 12.93 -15.40 -14.76
CA TYR A 240 12.11 -16.49 -15.29
C TYR A 240 12.32 -17.76 -14.49
N LYS A 241 11.22 -18.39 -14.08
CA LYS A 241 11.19 -19.75 -13.55
C LYS A 241 10.10 -20.51 -14.28
N SER A 242 10.49 -21.63 -14.92
CA SER A 242 9.53 -22.50 -15.59
C SER A 242 8.49 -22.99 -14.60
N ALA A 243 7.24 -23.07 -15.03
CA ALA A 243 6.21 -23.75 -14.28
C ALA A 243 6.46 -25.27 -14.27
N GLU A 244 6.03 -25.94 -13.20
CA GLU A 244 6.12 -27.41 -13.08
C GLU A 244 5.19 -28.10 -14.08
N ARG A 245 3.97 -27.58 -14.23
CA ARG A 245 2.97 -28.07 -15.20
C ARG A 245 2.89 -27.13 -16.41
N LYS A 246 2.61 -27.70 -17.59
CA LYS A 246 2.42 -26.93 -18.84
C LYS A 246 1.26 -25.96 -18.75
N SER A 247 0.19 -26.33 -18.06
CA SER A 247 -1.02 -25.52 -17.91
C SER A 247 -0.80 -24.28 -17.06
N ALA A 248 0.14 -24.33 -16.13
CA ALA A 248 0.46 -23.24 -15.21
C ALA A 248 1.22 -22.09 -15.86
N PHE A 249 1.08 -20.90 -15.27
CA PHE A 249 1.80 -19.70 -15.71
C PHE A 249 3.21 -19.69 -15.10
N PRO A 250 4.28 -19.48 -15.88
CA PRO A 250 5.64 -19.42 -15.34
C PRO A 250 5.85 -18.15 -14.52
N GLN A 251 6.71 -18.18 -13.51
CA GLN A 251 7.09 -16.93 -12.84
C GLN A 251 7.90 -16.10 -13.83
N PHE A 252 7.38 -14.93 -14.18
CA PHE A 252 7.96 -14.04 -15.17
C PHE A 252 7.91 -12.59 -14.67
N ARG A 253 9.06 -11.92 -14.68
CA ARG A 253 9.20 -10.52 -14.26
C ARG A 253 10.25 -9.79 -15.10
N LEU A 254 9.96 -8.55 -15.46
CA LEU A 254 10.86 -7.64 -16.17
C LEU A 254 11.63 -6.80 -15.14
N GLN A 255 12.96 -6.85 -15.18
CA GLN A 255 13.83 -6.06 -14.30
C GLN A 255 14.19 -4.70 -14.93
N SER A 256 14.05 -4.57 -16.25
CA SER A 256 14.31 -3.34 -17.00
C SER A 256 13.21 -3.07 -18.05
N HIS A 257 13.30 -1.94 -18.74
CA HIS A 257 12.44 -1.64 -19.89
C HIS A 257 12.87 -2.37 -21.19
N GLN A 258 14.14 -2.75 -21.33
CA GLN A 258 14.71 -3.21 -22.62
C GLN A 258 13.99 -4.42 -23.24
N PRO A 259 13.57 -5.46 -22.49
CA PRO A 259 12.88 -6.61 -23.08
C PRO A 259 11.45 -6.31 -23.53
N PHE A 260 10.85 -5.22 -23.03
CA PHE A 260 9.41 -4.95 -23.18
C PHE A 260 8.99 -4.66 -24.63
N PRO A 261 9.68 -3.80 -25.42
CA PRO A 261 9.33 -3.59 -26.83
C PRO A 261 9.33 -4.88 -27.66
N GLN A 262 10.31 -5.77 -27.46
CA GLN A 262 10.36 -7.05 -28.16
C GLN A 262 9.21 -7.97 -27.76
N LEU A 263 8.89 -8.02 -26.46
CA LEU A 263 7.73 -8.76 -25.96
C LEU A 263 6.43 -8.24 -26.58
N CYS A 264 6.22 -6.92 -26.60
CA CYS A 264 5.06 -6.29 -27.23
C CYS A 264 4.95 -6.62 -28.72
N GLN A 265 6.07 -6.57 -29.45
CA GLN A 265 6.09 -6.89 -30.88
C GLN A 265 5.73 -8.36 -31.13
N ASN A 266 6.29 -9.29 -30.35
CA ASN A 266 5.99 -10.71 -30.46
C ASN A 266 4.50 -10.99 -30.19
N ILE A 267 3.95 -10.42 -29.11
CA ILE A 267 2.54 -10.55 -28.74
C ILE A 267 1.64 -9.99 -29.85
N ALA A 268 1.90 -8.77 -30.32
CA ALA A 268 1.08 -8.12 -31.33
C ALA A 268 1.07 -8.87 -32.66
N ASN A 269 2.23 -9.39 -33.08
CA ASN A 269 2.36 -10.19 -34.30
C ASN A 269 1.61 -11.52 -34.19
N ASP A 270 1.78 -12.26 -33.09
CA ASP A 270 1.07 -13.52 -32.89
C ASP A 270 -0.45 -13.32 -32.79
N TRP A 271 -0.87 -12.28 -32.09
CA TRP A 271 -2.28 -11.94 -31.95
C TRP A 271 -2.94 -11.58 -33.29
N ILE A 272 -2.31 -10.72 -34.10
CA ILE A 272 -2.88 -10.29 -35.40
C ILE A 272 -2.83 -11.39 -36.47
N ASN A 273 -1.84 -12.29 -36.39
CA ASN A 273 -1.70 -13.39 -37.35
C ASN A 273 -2.79 -14.44 -37.20
N ASN A 274 -3.29 -14.65 -35.98
CA ASN A 274 -4.41 -15.54 -35.69
C ASN A 274 -5.79 -14.90 -35.96
N ARG A 275 -5.84 -13.72 -36.58
CA ARG A 275 -7.08 -12.99 -36.89
C ARG A 275 -7.27 -12.78 -38.39
N ASN A 276 -8.54 -12.83 -38.82
CA ASN A 276 -8.97 -12.72 -40.20
C ASN A 276 -9.18 -11.26 -40.65
N TYR A 277 -8.17 -10.40 -40.47
CA TYR A 277 -8.18 -9.04 -41.02
C TYR A 277 -7.41 -8.98 -42.36
N ARG A 278 -7.77 -8.03 -43.24
CA ARG A 278 -7.03 -7.81 -44.51
C ARG A 278 -5.61 -7.32 -44.22
N HIS A 279 -4.66 -7.64 -45.10
CA HIS A 279 -3.24 -7.29 -44.89
C HIS A 279 -3.02 -5.78 -44.65
N ALA A 280 -3.71 -4.91 -45.40
CA ALA A 280 -3.64 -3.46 -45.22
C ALA A 280 -4.18 -3.01 -43.84
N ASP A 281 -5.27 -3.64 -43.38
CA ASP A 281 -5.88 -3.36 -42.08
C ASP A 281 -4.98 -3.84 -40.92
N LYS A 282 -4.31 -4.99 -41.06
CA LYS A 282 -3.35 -5.51 -40.07
C LYS A 282 -2.26 -4.49 -39.74
N GLN A 283 -1.72 -3.80 -40.75
CA GLN A 283 -0.68 -2.78 -40.54
C GLN A 283 -1.21 -1.57 -39.77
N ILE A 284 -2.44 -1.14 -40.06
CA ILE A 284 -3.10 -0.04 -39.34
C ILE A 284 -3.31 -0.44 -37.87
N ILE A 285 -3.84 -1.63 -37.62
CA ILE A 285 -4.08 -2.15 -36.26
C ILE A 285 -2.78 -2.25 -35.48
N LEU A 286 -1.73 -2.88 -36.06
CA LEU A 286 -0.41 -3.00 -35.44
C LEU A 286 0.16 -1.62 -35.08
N SER A 287 0.04 -0.65 -35.99
CA SER A 287 0.50 0.71 -35.73
C SER A 287 -0.22 1.36 -34.55
N PHE A 288 -1.54 1.14 -34.43
CA PHE A 288 -2.34 1.71 -33.36
C PHE A 288 -2.04 1.09 -31.99
N ILE A 289 -1.91 -0.24 -31.91
CA ILE A 289 -1.70 -0.92 -30.62
C ILE A 289 -0.25 -0.80 -30.10
N LEU A 290 0.74 -0.67 -31.00
CA LEU A 290 2.17 -0.60 -30.64
C LEU A 290 2.72 0.83 -30.51
N LYS A 291 2.09 1.85 -31.11
CA LYS A 291 2.60 3.23 -31.07
C LYS A 291 1.76 4.12 -30.16
N THR A 292 2.43 4.91 -29.33
CA THR A 292 1.77 5.84 -28.41
C THR A 292 1.20 7.07 -29.10
N ASN A 293 1.69 7.46 -30.28
CA ASN A 293 1.32 8.69 -30.99
C ASN A 293 0.07 8.56 -31.91
N SER A 294 -0.59 7.41 -31.94
CA SER A 294 -1.75 7.19 -32.83
C SER A 294 -3.07 7.67 -32.20
N SER A 295 -4.04 8.12 -33.01
CA SER A 295 -5.41 8.46 -32.56
C SER A 295 -6.41 7.37 -32.98
N VAL A 296 -7.45 7.15 -32.17
CA VAL A 296 -8.55 6.24 -32.49
C VAL A 296 -9.38 6.74 -33.68
N GLU A 297 -9.36 8.05 -33.95
CA GLU A 297 -10.02 8.65 -35.12
C GLU A 297 -9.53 8.05 -36.44
N ASN A 298 -8.27 7.59 -36.48
CA ASN A 298 -7.69 6.92 -37.65
C ASN A 298 -8.28 5.52 -37.92
N LEU A 299 -8.97 4.94 -36.93
CA LEU A 299 -9.63 3.63 -37.00
C LEU A 299 -11.13 3.75 -37.22
N ASN A 300 -11.73 4.87 -36.80
CA ASN A 300 -13.16 5.10 -36.94
C ASN A 300 -13.60 4.95 -38.40
N ASN A 301 -14.81 4.43 -38.61
CA ASN A 301 -15.41 4.10 -39.91
C ASN A 301 -14.81 2.89 -40.67
N LYS A 302 -13.72 2.28 -40.19
CA LYS A 302 -13.13 1.07 -40.81
C LYS A 302 -13.39 -0.22 -40.05
N PHE A 303 -13.63 -0.13 -38.75
CA PHE A 303 -13.80 -1.26 -37.84
C PHE A 303 -15.07 -1.10 -37.01
N SER A 304 -15.61 -2.21 -36.52
CA SER A 304 -16.77 -2.17 -35.63
C SER A 304 -16.40 -1.58 -34.27
N ASP A 305 -17.40 -1.11 -33.50
CA ASP A 305 -17.16 -0.60 -32.15
C ASP A 305 -16.54 -1.66 -31.22
N ASN A 306 -16.91 -2.92 -31.40
CA ASN A 306 -16.33 -4.05 -30.66
C ASN A 306 -14.85 -4.25 -31.01
N ASP A 307 -14.47 -4.14 -32.29
CA ASP A 307 -13.07 -4.19 -32.71
C ASP A 307 -12.27 -3.02 -32.11
N ILE A 308 -12.82 -1.81 -32.16
CA ILE A 308 -12.18 -0.61 -31.60
C ILE A 308 -11.96 -0.79 -30.09
N GLN A 309 -12.95 -1.29 -29.36
CA GLN A 309 -12.85 -1.59 -27.94
C GLN A 309 -11.72 -2.59 -27.65
N LEU A 310 -11.65 -3.68 -28.42
CA LEU A 310 -10.59 -4.68 -28.33
C LEU A 310 -9.20 -4.06 -28.57
N PHE A 311 -9.07 -3.22 -29.60
CA PHE A 311 -7.80 -2.56 -29.93
C PHE A 311 -7.37 -1.58 -28.84
N LEU A 312 -8.30 -0.85 -28.21
CA LEU A 312 -8.02 0.04 -27.09
C LEU A 312 -7.49 -0.72 -25.87
N ILE A 313 -8.09 -1.87 -25.54
CA ILE A 313 -7.63 -2.72 -24.43
C ILE A 313 -6.20 -3.20 -24.69
N ILE A 314 -5.93 -3.73 -25.89
CA ILE A 314 -4.59 -4.22 -26.27
C ILE A 314 -3.57 -3.07 -26.28
N ARG A 315 -3.95 -1.90 -26.79
CA ARG A 315 -3.11 -0.70 -26.75
C ARG A 315 -2.78 -0.29 -25.31
N GLY A 316 -3.74 -0.43 -24.39
CA GLY A 316 -3.53 -0.24 -22.96
C GLY A 316 -2.46 -1.17 -22.41
N LEU A 317 -2.59 -2.46 -22.70
CA LEU A 317 -1.67 -3.52 -22.25
C LEU A 317 -0.25 -3.34 -22.81
N LEU A 318 -0.12 -2.98 -24.09
CA LEU A 318 1.15 -2.89 -24.80
C LEU A 318 1.75 -1.48 -24.72
N SER A 319 1.41 -0.60 -25.67
CA SER A 319 2.07 0.71 -25.81
C SER A 319 1.78 1.71 -24.70
N SER A 320 0.71 1.50 -23.91
CA SER A 320 0.45 2.30 -22.70
C SER A 320 1.02 1.67 -21.42
N GLU A 321 1.92 0.69 -21.54
CA GLU A 321 2.79 0.18 -20.47
C GLU A 321 2.09 -0.49 -19.28
N VAL A 322 0.80 -0.86 -19.37
CA VAL A 322 0.12 -1.58 -18.28
C VAL A 322 0.82 -2.91 -17.97
N LEU A 323 1.19 -3.69 -18.99
CA LEU A 323 1.94 -4.94 -18.77
C LEU A 323 3.35 -4.69 -18.23
N LEU A 324 4.02 -3.63 -18.67
CA LEU A 324 5.37 -3.28 -18.18
C LEU A 324 5.35 -3.06 -16.67
N ILE A 325 4.38 -2.31 -16.18
CA ILE A 325 4.25 -2.01 -14.76
C ILE A 325 3.86 -3.26 -13.97
N ALA A 326 2.89 -4.03 -14.47
CA ALA A 326 2.47 -5.27 -13.81
C ALA A 326 3.64 -6.27 -13.69
N PHE A 327 4.42 -6.46 -14.77
CA PHE A 327 5.58 -7.35 -14.77
C PHE A 327 6.84 -6.76 -14.14
N LYS A 328 6.86 -5.50 -13.70
CA LYS A 328 7.93 -4.97 -12.84
C LYS A 328 7.68 -5.28 -11.36
N LYS A 329 6.41 -5.37 -10.96
CA LYS A 329 6.01 -5.65 -9.57
C LYS A 329 6.32 -7.10 -9.19
N ARG A 330 6.70 -7.29 -7.91
CA ARG A 330 6.96 -8.60 -7.30
C ARG A 330 5.69 -9.11 -6.60
N TYR A 331 5.22 -10.29 -6.97
CA TYR A 331 4.13 -10.98 -6.29
C TYR A 331 4.50 -11.24 -4.81
N ARG A 332 3.52 -11.12 -3.91
CA ARG A 332 3.66 -11.19 -2.44
C ARG A 332 4.50 -10.09 -1.79
N VAL A 333 5.09 -9.16 -2.57
CA VAL A 333 5.87 -8.03 -2.05
C VAL A 333 5.22 -6.70 -2.40
N ASN A 334 4.80 -6.52 -3.65
CA ASN A 334 4.13 -5.31 -4.10
C ASN A 334 2.62 -5.53 -4.30
N TYR A 335 2.18 -6.77 -4.52
CA TYR A 335 0.78 -7.09 -4.75
C TYR A 335 0.46 -8.56 -4.45
N GLY A 336 -0.83 -8.84 -4.26
CA GLY A 336 -1.38 -10.18 -4.10
C GLY A 336 -2.87 -10.10 -3.73
N VAL A 337 -3.49 -11.25 -3.52
CA VAL A 337 -4.84 -11.33 -2.94
C VAL A 337 -4.71 -11.50 -1.43
N ASN A 338 -5.59 -10.87 -0.65
CA ASN A 338 -5.58 -11.01 0.80
C ASN A 338 -6.06 -12.41 1.19
N PRO A 339 -5.25 -13.24 1.89
CA PRO A 339 -5.68 -14.57 2.32
C PRO A 339 -6.65 -14.54 3.50
N ASN A 340 -6.86 -13.38 4.15
CA ASN A 340 -7.71 -13.24 5.31
C ASN A 340 -9.20 -13.43 4.93
N ILE A 341 -9.85 -14.44 5.51
CA ILE A 341 -11.26 -14.79 5.27
C ILE A 341 -12.20 -13.64 5.68
N TYR A 342 -11.80 -12.80 6.65
CA TYR A 342 -12.57 -11.62 7.05
C TYR A 342 -12.47 -10.46 6.05
N PHE A 343 -11.57 -10.57 5.06
CA PHE A 343 -11.39 -9.58 4.01
C PHE A 343 -12.11 -10.04 2.74
N ASN A 344 -13.30 -9.49 2.50
CA ASN A 344 -14.22 -9.91 1.44
C ASN A 344 -13.80 -9.49 0.01
N ARG A 345 -12.51 -9.31 -0.27
CA ARG A 345 -12.01 -8.88 -1.58
C ARG A 345 -11.15 -9.94 -2.24
N LEU A 346 -11.53 -10.31 -3.45
CA LEU A 346 -10.91 -11.32 -4.29
C LEU A 346 -9.98 -10.73 -5.36
N MET A 347 -10.05 -9.43 -5.64
CA MET A 347 -9.09 -8.73 -6.50
C MET A 347 -7.74 -8.46 -5.81
N ALA A 348 -6.68 -8.34 -6.61
CA ALA A 348 -5.36 -8.00 -6.11
C ALA A 348 -5.32 -6.62 -5.45
N VAL A 349 -4.61 -6.54 -4.33
CA VAL A 349 -4.37 -5.32 -3.55
C VAL A 349 -2.87 -5.02 -3.44
N PRO A 350 -2.48 -3.76 -3.19
CA PRO A 350 -1.10 -3.41 -2.87
C PRO A 350 -0.63 -4.05 -1.57
N PHE A 351 0.65 -4.37 -1.51
CA PHE A 351 1.30 -4.89 -0.30
C PHE A 351 2.26 -3.84 0.23
N ARG A 352 2.24 -3.61 1.54
CA ARG A 352 3.15 -2.66 2.22
C ARG A 352 4.54 -3.26 2.38
N ALA A 353 4.57 -4.57 2.60
CA ALA A 353 5.77 -5.38 2.70
C ALA A 353 5.46 -6.81 2.27
N LYS A 354 6.45 -7.69 2.35
CA LYS A 354 6.27 -9.10 2.04
C LYS A 354 5.13 -9.72 2.87
N ASP A 355 4.14 -10.30 2.19
CA ASP A 355 2.94 -10.92 2.76
C ASP A 355 2.06 -10.02 3.64
N ILE A 356 2.32 -8.71 3.65
CA ILE A 356 1.55 -7.76 4.44
C ILE A 356 0.79 -6.82 3.51
N VAL A 357 -0.51 -7.07 3.44
CA VAL A 357 -1.47 -6.30 2.64
C VAL A 357 -1.57 -4.86 3.12
N ALA A 358 -1.74 -3.93 2.17
CA ALA A 358 -2.23 -2.59 2.48
C ALA A 358 -3.74 -2.68 2.67
N ASP A 359 -4.20 -2.93 3.90
CA ASP A 359 -5.63 -3.09 4.19
C ASP A 359 -6.47 -1.95 3.61
N ARG A 360 -7.60 -2.32 3.01
CA ARG A 360 -8.58 -1.40 2.36
C ARG A 360 -8.01 -0.60 1.18
N THR A 361 -6.78 -0.85 0.76
CA THR A 361 -6.14 -0.18 -0.37
C THR A 361 -6.31 -1.01 -1.64
N GLU A 362 -6.42 -0.35 -2.78
CA GLU A 362 -6.53 -0.95 -4.10
C GLU A 362 -5.70 -0.22 -5.14
N PHE A 363 -5.48 -0.86 -6.28
CA PHE A 363 -4.90 -0.20 -7.45
C PHE A 363 -5.93 0.69 -8.12
N GLY A 364 -5.64 1.98 -8.27
CA GLY A 364 -6.56 2.96 -8.87
C GLY A 364 -6.78 2.77 -10.36
N HIS A 365 -5.80 2.24 -11.09
CA HIS A 365 -5.92 1.99 -12.52
C HIS A 365 -6.58 0.62 -12.80
N PRO A 366 -7.73 0.56 -13.51
CA PRO A 366 -8.51 -0.66 -13.65
C PRO A 366 -7.75 -1.80 -14.34
N ASP A 367 -7.05 -1.53 -15.45
CA ASP A 367 -6.31 -2.61 -16.15
C ASP A 367 -5.10 -3.12 -15.37
N VAL A 368 -4.49 -2.30 -14.51
CA VAL A 368 -3.41 -2.73 -13.62
C VAL A 368 -3.99 -3.66 -12.55
N ALA A 369 -5.12 -3.28 -11.94
CA ALA A 369 -5.84 -4.11 -10.99
C ALA A 369 -6.24 -5.47 -11.60
N LEU A 370 -6.79 -5.47 -12.83
CA LEU A 370 -7.19 -6.68 -13.53
C LEU A 370 -5.97 -7.57 -13.83
N VAL A 371 -4.89 -7.04 -14.42
CA VAL A 371 -3.69 -7.84 -14.74
C VAL A 371 -3.05 -8.41 -13.48
N LEU A 372 -2.89 -7.60 -12.42
CA LEU A 372 -2.32 -8.06 -11.15
C LEU A 372 -3.20 -9.10 -10.45
N THR A 373 -4.53 -9.02 -10.62
CA THR A 373 -5.46 -10.05 -10.13
C THR A 373 -5.22 -11.37 -10.84
N HIS A 374 -5.15 -11.38 -12.17
CA HIS A 374 -4.82 -12.60 -12.93
C HIS A 374 -3.49 -13.19 -12.48
N LEU A 375 -2.43 -12.38 -12.43
CA LEU A 375 -1.10 -12.83 -12.01
C LEU A 375 -1.11 -13.39 -10.57
N SER A 376 -1.88 -12.78 -9.66
CA SER A 376 -1.99 -13.27 -8.29
C SER A 376 -2.54 -14.69 -8.22
N TYR A 377 -3.64 -14.97 -8.92
CA TYR A 377 -4.22 -16.32 -8.95
C TYR A 377 -3.41 -17.31 -9.80
N TYR A 378 -2.77 -16.84 -10.87
CA TYR A 378 -1.85 -17.67 -11.65
C TYR A 378 -0.65 -18.14 -10.81
N TYR A 379 -0.18 -17.32 -9.88
CA TYR A 379 0.93 -17.67 -9.00
C TYR A 379 0.50 -18.39 -7.71
N SER A 380 -0.65 -18.04 -7.12
CA SER A 380 -1.15 -18.71 -5.91
C SER A 380 -1.81 -20.04 -6.19
N GLY A 381 -2.42 -20.18 -7.37
CA GLY A 381 -3.43 -21.20 -7.64
C GLY A 381 -4.74 -20.94 -6.90
N LEU A 382 -5.75 -21.77 -7.19
CA LEU A 382 -7.02 -21.79 -6.48
C LEU A 382 -6.93 -22.69 -5.23
N ASN A 383 -7.58 -22.28 -4.14
CA ASN A 383 -7.75 -23.18 -3.00
C ASN A 383 -8.87 -24.21 -3.27
N ASP A 384 -8.98 -25.22 -2.41
CA ASP A 384 -9.94 -26.33 -2.61
C ASP A 384 -11.40 -25.87 -2.60
N GLU A 385 -11.73 -24.81 -1.85
CA GLU A 385 -13.07 -24.23 -1.82
C GLU A 385 -13.39 -23.55 -3.14
N GLN A 386 -12.47 -22.75 -3.67
CA GLN A 386 -12.60 -22.08 -4.97
C GLN A 386 -12.71 -23.10 -6.12
N LEU A 387 -11.93 -24.18 -6.10
CA LEU A 387 -12.05 -25.27 -7.06
C LEU A 387 -13.43 -25.95 -6.95
N THR A 388 -13.89 -26.22 -5.73
CA THR A 388 -15.22 -26.77 -5.49
C THR A 388 -16.32 -25.86 -6.07
N GLN A 389 -16.20 -24.54 -5.90
CA GLN A 389 -17.12 -23.56 -6.50
C GLN A 389 -17.12 -23.64 -8.03
N CYS A 390 -15.95 -23.73 -8.67
CA CYS A 390 -15.84 -23.89 -10.12
C CYS A 390 -16.56 -25.15 -10.62
N PHE A 391 -16.29 -26.30 -10.00
CA PHE A 391 -16.90 -27.56 -10.41
C PHE A 391 -18.41 -27.61 -10.14
N ASN A 392 -18.87 -27.06 -9.01
CA ASN A 392 -20.30 -26.99 -8.72
C ASN A 392 -21.05 -26.12 -9.73
N ARG A 393 -20.48 -24.96 -10.10
CA ARG A 393 -21.03 -24.12 -11.16
C ARG A 393 -21.03 -24.84 -12.51
N LEU A 394 -19.92 -25.50 -12.84
CA LEU A 394 -19.79 -26.27 -14.07
C LEU A 394 -20.90 -27.32 -14.18
N ILE A 395 -21.28 -27.99 -13.08
CA ILE A 395 -22.40 -28.95 -13.05
C ILE A 395 -23.76 -28.26 -13.13
N ALA A 396 -23.95 -27.16 -12.40
CA ALA A 396 -25.27 -26.56 -12.19
C ALA A 396 -25.71 -25.61 -13.31
N GLU A 397 -24.76 -24.93 -13.96
CA GLU A 397 -25.07 -23.77 -14.81
C GLU A 397 -24.52 -23.85 -16.24
N GLU A 398 -23.54 -24.71 -16.53
CA GLU A 398 -23.01 -24.84 -17.90
C GLU A 398 -23.82 -25.83 -18.72
N THR A 399 -24.10 -25.47 -19.98
CA THR A 399 -24.89 -26.30 -20.90
C THR A 399 -24.11 -27.51 -21.43
N ASP A 400 -22.79 -27.38 -21.57
CA ASP A 400 -21.88 -28.46 -21.96
C ASP A 400 -20.66 -28.52 -21.03
N PRO A 401 -20.82 -29.08 -19.81
CA PRO A 401 -19.75 -29.22 -18.84
C PRO A 401 -18.58 -30.06 -19.35
N ALA A 402 -18.87 -31.06 -20.19
CA ALA A 402 -17.87 -32.00 -20.69
C ALA A 402 -16.89 -31.31 -21.65
N SER A 403 -17.39 -30.49 -22.57
CA SER A 403 -16.53 -29.73 -23.52
C SER A 403 -15.60 -28.75 -22.80
N ILE A 404 -16.09 -28.05 -21.77
CA ILE A 404 -15.26 -27.14 -20.97
C ILE A 404 -14.19 -27.93 -20.20
N TYR A 405 -14.57 -29.04 -19.58
CA TYR A 405 -13.62 -29.91 -18.88
C TYR A 405 -12.56 -30.49 -19.81
N ASP A 406 -12.95 -30.92 -21.00
CA ASP A 406 -12.04 -31.43 -22.03
C ASP A 406 -11.03 -30.36 -22.44
N GLN A 407 -11.42 -29.09 -22.54
CA GLN A 407 -10.47 -27.99 -22.78
C GLN A 407 -9.47 -27.83 -21.63
N TRP A 408 -9.92 -27.92 -20.37
CA TRP A 408 -9.04 -27.85 -19.20
C TRP A 408 -8.01 -28.99 -19.22
N ILE A 409 -8.46 -30.19 -19.57
CA ILE A 409 -7.63 -31.40 -19.72
C ILE A 409 -6.63 -31.28 -20.87
N LEU A 410 -7.07 -30.85 -22.07
CA LEU A 410 -6.20 -30.69 -23.24
C LEU A 410 -5.08 -29.65 -23.02
N TYR A 411 -5.29 -28.74 -22.07
CA TYR A 411 -4.30 -27.72 -21.71
C TYR A 411 -3.19 -28.26 -20.78
N GLU A 412 -3.38 -29.43 -20.16
CA GLU A 412 -2.37 -30.18 -19.43
C GLU A 412 -1.45 -30.99 -20.39
N LYS A 413 -0.49 -31.74 -19.84
CA LYS A 413 0.20 -32.81 -20.57
C LYS A 413 -0.42 -34.15 -20.19
N ASP A 414 -0.60 -35.04 -21.16
CA ASP A 414 -1.23 -36.35 -20.95
C ASP A 414 -0.57 -37.22 -19.86
N ASP A 415 0.75 -37.12 -19.72
CA ASP A 415 1.52 -37.88 -18.71
C ASP A 415 1.27 -37.39 -17.28
N ASP A 416 0.84 -36.13 -17.12
CA ASP A 416 0.63 -35.50 -15.81
C ASP A 416 -0.82 -35.70 -15.30
N ILE A 417 -1.69 -36.38 -16.06
CA ILE A 417 -3.12 -36.53 -15.78
C ILE A 417 -3.44 -37.95 -15.31
N PRO A 418 -3.90 -38.12 -14.05
CA PRO A 418 -4.41 -39.40 -13.56
C PRO A 418 -5.55 -39.95 -14.43
N THR A 419 -5.51 -41.26 -14.72
CA THR A 419 -6.46 -41.92 -15.63
C THR A 419 -7.92 -41.78 -15.19
N ASN A 420 -8.17 -41.73 -13.88
CA ASN A 420 -9.50 -41.58 -13.29
C ASN A 420 -10.10 -40.17 -13.46
N ILE A 421 -9.33 -39.16 -13.88
CA ILE A 421 -9.83 -37.80 -14.13
C ILE A 421 -9.66 -37.35 -15.59
N LYS A 422 -9.21 -38.22 -16.51
CA LYS A 422 -9.00 -37.85 -17.92
C LYS A 422 -10.26 -37.44 -18.67
N GLN A 423 -11.43 -37.87 -18.19
CA GLN A 423 -12.71 -37.58 -18.81
C GLN A 423 -13.68 -37.05 -17.76
N TRP A 424 -14.59 -36.16 -18.18
CA TRP A 424 -15.62 -35.59 -17.31
C TRP A 424 -16.42 -36.64 -16.53
N LYS A 425 -16.77 -37.77 -17.17
CA LYS A 425 -17.52 -38.88 -16.55
C LYS A 425 -16.78 -39.54 -15.38
N GLY A 426 -15.45 -39.42 -15.31
CA GLY A 426 -14.65 -39.96 -14.22
C GLY A 426 -14.60 -39.06 -12.98
N VAL A 427 -15.06 -37.81 -13.08
CA VAL A 427 -15.01 -36.85 -11.99
C VAL A 427 -16.10 -37.13 -10.96
N ASN A 428 -15.71 -37.40 -9.72
CA ASN A 428 -16.59 -37.59 -8.59
C ASN A 428 -16.23 -36.62 -7.45
N LEU A 429 -17.00 -35.54 -7.32
CA LEU A 429 -16.78 -34.51 -6.29
C LEU A 429 -17.14 -34.98 -4.86
N ILE A 430 -17.77 -36.15 -4.70
CA ILE A 430 -18.07 -36.74 -3.39
C ILE A 430 -16.87 -37.55 -2.89
N ASP A 431 -16.07 -38.10 -3.79
CA ASP A 431 -14.86 -38.86 -3.46
C ASP A 431 -13.76 -37.91 -2.94
N TYR A 432 -13.59 -37.90 -1.62
CA TYR A 432 -12.57 -37.09 -0.95
C TYR A 432 -11.16 -37.40 -1.47
N GLN A 433 -10.82 -38.68 -1.64
CA GLN A 433 -9.48 -39.09 -2.05
C GLN A 433 -9.21 -38.67 -3.49
N GLN A 434 -10.18 -38.86 -4.40
CA GLN A 434 -10.02 -38.40 -5.78
C GLN A 434 -9.82 -36.88 -5.84
N ARG A 435 -10.62 -36.12 -5.08
CA ARG A 435 -10.50 -34.67 -5.03
C ARG A 435 -9.14 -34.20 -4.54
N THR A 436 -8.72 -34.63 -3.35
CA THR A 436 -7.54 -34.06 -2.68
C THR A 436 -6.22 -34.58 -3.23
N GLN A 437 -6.19 -35.80 -3.79
CA GLN A 437 -4.95 -36.40 -4.29
C GLN A 437 -4.75 -36.24 -5.81
N TYR A 438 -5.84 -36.12 -6.59
CA TYR A 438 -5.75 -36.13 -8.06
C TYR A 438 -6.39 -34.88 -8.69
N LEU A 439 -7.70 -34.66 -8.48
CA LEU A 439 -8.46 -33.64 -9.19
C LEU A 439 -7.98 -32.21 -8.87
N PHE A 440 -7.98 -31.84 -7.59
CA PHE A 440 -7.62 -30.48 -7.18
C PHE A 440 -6.14 -30.17 -7.42
N PRO A 441 -5.18 -31.07 -7.09
CA PRO A 441 -3.77 -30.84 -7.43
C PRO A 441 -3.52 -30.62 -8.92
N THR A 442 -4.23 -31.33 -9.81
CA THR A 442 -4.11 -31.15 -11.27
C THR A 442 -4.60 -29.77 -11.72
N PHE A 443 -5.75 -29.31 -11.22
CA PHE A 443 -6.40 -28.09 -11.71
C PHE A 443 -6.04 -26.82 -10.95
N ARG A 444 -5.41 -26.91 -9.78
CA ARG A 444 -5.07 -25.78 -8.89
C ARG A 444 -4.35 -24.63 -9.59
N TYR A 445 -3.42 -24.95 -10.48
CA TYR A 445 -2.63 -23.97 -11.22
C TYR A 445 -2.99 -23.91 -12.72
N ASN A 446 -4.05 -24.60 -13.15
CA ASN A 446 -4.47 -24.59 -14.55
C ASN A 446 -5.09 -23.23 -14.87
N ILE A 447 -4.47 -22.47 -15.80
CA ILE A 447 -4.91 -21.10 -16.09
C ILE A 447 -6.32 -21.03 -16.63
N LEU A 448 -6.84 -22.07 -17.30
CA LEU A 448 -8.21 -22.06 -17.83
C LEU A 448 -9.24 -22.18 -16.69
N VAL A 449 -8.95 -22.99 -15.68
CA VAL A 449 -9.78 -23.11 -14.47
C VAL A 449 -9.71 -21.82 -13.65
N ILE A 450 -8.53 -21.23 -13.52
CA ILE A 450 -8.36 -19.92 -12.86
C ILE A 450 -9.14 -18.84 -13.61
N ASN A 451 -9.06 -18.80 -14.94
CA ASN A 451 -9.82 -17.86 -15.76
C ASN A 451 -11.32 -18.07 -15.61
N TYR A 452 -11.78 -19.32 -15.53
CA TYR A 452 -13.17 -19.65 -15.21
C TYR A 452 -13.57 -19.07 -13.84
N PHE A 453 -12.78 -19.30 -12.79
CA PHE A 453 -13.03 -18.71 -11.47
C PHE A 453 -13.13 -17.18 -11.53
N LEU A 454 -12.15 -16.53 -12.16
CA LEU A 454 -12.10 -15.09 -12.28
C LEU A 454 -13.28 -14.49 -13.07
N ASN A 455 -13.68 -15.16 -14.15
CA ASN A 455 -14.75 -14.71 -15.05
C ASN A 455 -16.15 -14.77 -14.44
N TYR A 456 -16.39 -15.69 -13.50
CA TYR A 456 -17.72 -15.92 -12.95
C TYR A 456 -17.86 -15.50 -11.48
N PHE A 457 -16.80 -15.55 -10.68
CA PHE A 457 -16.88 -15.28 -9.24
C PHE A 457 -16.22 -13.97 -8.81
N VAL A 458 -15.18 -13.52 -9.53
CA VAL A 458 -14.38 -12.34 -9.12
C VAL A 458 -14.79 -11.09 -9.88
N PHE A 459 -14.50 -11.00 -11.19
CA PHE A 459 -14.66 -9.75 -11.94
C PHE A 459 -16.11 -9.27 -12.07
N PRO A 460 -17.12 -10.14 -12.30
CA PRO A 460 -18.51 -9.69 -12.34
C PRO A 460 -18.97 -9.00 -11.07
N ARG A 461 -18.38 -9.35 -9.91
CA ARG A 461 -18.67 -8.79 -8.60
C ARG A 461 -17.82 -7.57 -8.28
N GLU A 462 -16.51 -7.63 -8.53
CA GLU A 462 -15.56 -6.65 -8.00
C GLU A 462 -14.99 -5.66 -9.02
N ALA A 463 -15.02 -5.96 -10.32
CA ALA A 463 -14.54 -5.05 -11.37
C ALA A 463 -15.61 -3.98 -11.68
N LYS A 464 -15.87 -3.12 -10.69
CA LYS A 464 -16.91 -2.08 -10.72
C LYS A 464 -16.33 -0.68 -10.78
N GLN A 465 -17.07 0.21 -11.43
CA GLN A 465 -16.87 1.65 -11.44
C GLN A 465 -18.12 2.37 -10.95
N PHE A 466 -17.95 3.62 -10.54
CA PHE A 466 -19.04 4.46 -10.03
C PHE A 466 -19.07 5.77 -10.80
N SER A 467 -20.21 6.46 -10.74
CA SER A 467 -20.43 7.70 -11.49
C SER A 467 -19.45 8.80 -11.06
N HIS A 468 -19.29 8.94 -9.75
CA HIS A 468 -18.51 10.00 -9.12
C HIS A 468 -17.73 9.46 -7.92
N LYS A 469 -16.83 10.27 -7.40
CA LYS A 469 -16.09 10.02 -6.17
C LYS A 469 -15.88 11.30 -5.37
N LEU A 470 -15.71 11.14 -4.06
CA LEU A 470 -15.12 12.13 -3.18
C LEU A 470 -13.71 11.67 -2.80
N ILE A 471 -12.73 12.57 -2.82
CA ILE A 471 -11.31 12.24 -2.60
C ILE A 471 -10.77 13.06 -1.44
N SER A 472 -9.93 12.45 -0.60
CA SER A 472 -9.11 13.13 0.41
C SER A 472 -7.69 12.59 0.45
N SER A 473 -6.72 13.43 0.80
CA SER A 473 -5.30 13.08 0.78
C SER A 473 -4.53 13.78 1.90
N ALA A 474 -3.21 13.57 1.96
CA ALA A 474 -2.33 14.27 2.89
C ALA A 474 -2.43 15.81 2.82
N TRP A 475 -2.81 16.37 1.66
CA TRP A 475 -3.03 17.81 1.51
C TRP A 475 -4.10 18.35 2.47
N ASP A 476 -5.16 17.56 2.69
CA ASP A 476 -6.31 17.94 3.51
C ASP A 476 -5.99 17.99 5.00
N LEU A 477 -5.04 17.17 5.46
CA LEU A 477 -4.56 17.19 6.85
C LEU A 477 -3.88 18.52 7.22
N SER A 478 -3.36 19.23 6.22
CA SER A 478 -2.47 20.39 6.37
C SER A 478 -3.12 21.77 6.12
N SER A 479 -4.45 21.82 5.95
CA SER A 479 -5.18 23.01 5.48
C SER A 479 -4.82 24.32 6.22
N SER A 480 -4.70 25.42 5.46
CA SER A 480 -4.49 26.79 5.95
C SER A 480 -5.67 27.37 6.73
N ALA A 481 -6.85 26.73 6.68
CA ALA A 481 -8.06 27.18 7.39
C ALA A 481 -8.03 26.97 8.91
N ARG A 482 -6.89 26.55 9.47
CA ARG A 482 -6.74 26.21 10.89
C ARG A 482 -6.15 27.37 11.68
N SER A 483 -6.65 27.59 12.89
CA SER A 483 -6.14 28.62 13.80
C SER A 483 -4.89 28.18 14.56
N LYS A 484 -4.67 26.87 14.68
CA LYS A 484 -3.52 26.27 15.36
C LYS A 484 -2.57 25.65 14.35
N ILE A 485 -1.28 25.85 14.55
CA ILE A 485 -0.25 25.15 13.77
C ILE A 485 -0.31 23.64 14.00
N ILE A 486 0.26 22.88 13.07
CA ILE A 486 0.52 21.45 13.20
C ILE A 486 2.02 21.28 13.45
N THR A 487 2.38 20.38 14.35
CA THR A 487 3.78 19.97 14.55
C THR A 487 3.93 18.48 14.40
N GLY A 488 5.07 18.00 13.91
CA GLY A 488 5.33 16.57 13.84
C GLY A 488 6.81 16.25 13.83
N PHE A 489 7.13 14.98 13.98
CA PHE A 489 8.47 14.49 13.77
C PHE A 489 8.51 13.18 13.00
N SER A 490 9.62 12.95 12.32
CA SER A 490 9.93 11.73 11.57
C SER A 490 11.36 11.26 11.85
N GLY A 491 11.67 10.01 11.50
CA GLY A 491 13.05 9.50 11.56
C GLY A 491 13.99 10.16 10.55
N THR A 492 13.44 10.63 9.44
CA THR A 492 14.16 11.12 8.26
C THR A 492 13.44 12.30 7.62
N ASN A 493 14.17 13.16 6.89
CA ASN A 493 13.61 14.28 6.15
C ASN A 493 13.55 14.05 4.62
N ASP A 494 13.72 12.80 4.16
CA ASP A 494 13.80 12.45 2.73
C ASP A 494 12.54 12.82 1.92
N THR A 495 11.39 12.89 2.59
CA THR A 495 10.10 13.25 1.98
C THR A 495 9.81 14.75 2.03
N GLN A 496 10.76 15.59 2.46
CA GLN A 496 10.58 17.05 2.60
C GLN A 496 10.01 17.73 1.33
N LEU A 497 10.44 17.30 0.14
CA LEU A 497 9.95 17.86 -1.13
C LEU A 497 8.48 17.50 -1.44
N LEU A 498 7.99 16.42 -0.83
CA LEU A 498 6.65 15.88 -1.02
C LEU A 498 5.66 16.31 0.05
N LEU A 499 6.10 17.09 1.05
CA LEU A 499 5.21 17.65 2.05
C LEU A 499 4.16 18.58 1.40
N PRO A 500 2.90 18.56 1.88
CA PRO A 500 1.93 19.59 1.50
C PRO A 500 2.50 21.00 1.72
N ILE A 501 2.12 21.95 0.86
CA ILE A 501 2.74 23.29 0.85
C ILE A 501 2.62 24.09 2.17
N HIS A 502 1.65 23.71 3.01
CA HIS A 502 1.38 24.35 4.30
C HIS A 502 2.25 23.80 5.44
N ILE A 503 3.04 22.75 5.19
CA ILE A 503 3.94 22.13 6.14
C ILE A 503 5.38 22.37 5.70
N LEU A 504 6.21 22.82 6.64
CA LEU A 504 7.63 23.09 6.43
C LEU A 504 8.47 22.09 7.22
N GLN A 505 9.50 21.52 6.59
CA GLN A 505 10.57 20.86 7.33
C GLN A 505 11.43 21.92 8.03
N TYR A 506 11.46 21.91 9.36
CA TYR A 506 12.13 22.94 10.16
C TYR A 506 12.91 22.34 11.33
N ASP A 507 14.07 21.76 10.98
CA ASP A 507 14.96 21.05 11.91
C ASP A 507 15.76 22.00 12.81
N LEU A 508 16.04 21.56 14.04
CA LEU A 508 17.00 22.21 14.93
C LEU A 508 18.42 22.05 14.40
N SER A 509 19.26 23.09 14.56
CA SER A 509 20.65 23.07 14.08
C SER A 509 21.47 21.95 14.74
N GLU A 510 21.20 21.63 16.00
CA GLU A 510 21.85 20.50 16.69
C GLU A 510 21.51 19.14 16.08
N LEU A 511 20.33 19.00 15.46
CA LEU A 511 19.86 17.76 14.85
C LEU A 511 20.28 17.62 13.38
N GLN A 512 20.79 18.68 12.73
CA GLN A 512 21.25 18.61 11.33
C GLN A 512 22.43 17.63 11.15
N LYS A 513 23.21 17.34 12.21
CA LYS A 513 24.31 16.38 12.16
C LYS A 513 23.86 14.92 12.16
N THR A 514 22.58 14.66 12.41
CA THR A 514 21.98 13.33 12.55
C THR A 514 22.30 12.44 11.35
N ASP A 515 22.05 12.92 10.13
CA ASP A 515 22.32 12.17 8.90
C ASP A 515 23.79 11.79 8.75
N ALA A 516 24.69 12.73 9.06
CA ALA A 516 26.14 12.50 8.99
C ALA A 516 26.59 11.44 10.01
N ILE A 517 26.03 11.43 11.21
CA ILE A 517 26.35 10.42 12.25
C ILE A 517 25.90 9.03 11.79
N VAL A 518 24.69 8.92 11.25
CA VAL A 518 24.17 7.65 10.73
C VAL A 518 25.06 7.12 9.60
N VAL A 519 25.39 7.97 8.63
CA VAL A 519 26.27 7.58 7.52
C VAL A 519 27.67 7.21 8.02
N ASN A 520 28.23 7.94 9.00
CA ASN A 520 29.52 7.62 9.59
C ASN A 520 29.51 6.25 10.30
N ASN A 521 28.43 5.92 11.02
CA ASN A 521 28.28 4.62 11.67
C ASN A 521 28.11 3.48 10.66
N LEU A 522 27.44 3.75 9.53
CA LEU A 522 27.32 2.80 8.43
C LEU A 522 28.69 2.54 7.80
N LEU A 523 29.46 3.59 7.49
CA LEU A 523 30.76 3.55 6.81
C LEU A 523 31.94 3.01 7.66
N GLN A 524 31.68 2.47 8.85
CA GLN A 524 32.73 1.83 9.65
C GLN A 524 33.25 0.57 8.96
N ALA A 525 34.55 0.28 9.15
CA ALA A 525 35.25 -0.80 8.45
C ALA A 525 34.64 -2.19 8.74
N GLU A 526 34.04 -2.40 9.92
CA GLU A 526 33.42 -3.68 10.27
C GLU A 526 32.15 -3.99 9.47
N ASN A 527 31.59 -2.98 8.79
CA ASN A 527 30.41 -3.10 7.93
C ASN A 527 30.76 -3.28 6.44
N GLU A 528 32.04 -3.21 6.06
CA GLU A 528 32.49 -3.36 4.66
C GLU A 528 32.44 -4.84 4.23
N ASN A 529 31.22 -5.39 4.17
CA ASN A 529 30.94 -6.76 3.81
C ASN A 529 29.63 -6.84 3.03
N TYR A 530 29.75 -7.22 1.76
CA TYR A 530 28.63 -7.34 0.83
C TYR A 530 28.61 -8.73 0.19
N GLN A 531 27.44 -9.35 0.20
CA GLN A 531 27.13 -10.62 -0.45
C GLN A 531 25.96 -10.43 -1.41
N PHE A 532 25.96 -11.16 -2.52
CA PHE A 532 24.81 -11.21 -3.42
C PHE A 532 24.44 -12.65 -3.73
N LEU A 533 23.15 -12.87 -3.90
CA LEU A 533 22.57 -14.18 -4.12
C LEU A 533 22.43 -14.48 -5.62
N PRO A 534 22.53 -15.75 -6.03
CA PRO A 534 22.24 -16.13 -7.41
C PRO A 534 20.77 -15.86 -7.78
N ILE A 535 20.48 -15.88 -9.08
CA ILE A 535 19.11 -15.78 -9.60
C ILE A 535 18.27 -16.93 -9.01
N ASN A 536 17.08 -16.61 -8.51
CA ASN A 536 16.14 -17.57 -7.92
C ASN A 536 16.64 -18.30 -6.66
N ALA A 537 17.54 -17.71 -5.89
CA ALA A 537 17.97 -18.26 -4.59
C ALA A 537 16.77 -18.52 -3.66
N THR A 538 16.74 -19.69 -3.04
CA THR A 538 15.72 -20.11 -2.08
C THR A 538 16.06 -19.64 -0.66
N SER A 539 15.06 -19.50 0.21
CA SER A 539 15.29 -19.18 1.63
C SER A 539 16.27 -20.13 2.30
N ASN A 540 16.24 -21.42 1.95
CA ASN A 540 17.15 -22.43 2.49
C ASN A 540 18.60 -22.16 2.08
N GLU A 541 18.86 -21.80 0.82
CA GLU A 541 20.21 -21.48 0.35
C GLU A 541 20.74 -20.23 1.04
N ILE A 542 19.89 -19.20 1.20
CA ILE A 542 20.23 -17.95 1.88
C ILE A 542 20.60 -18.23 3.35
N LEU A 543 19.75 -18.94 4.10
CA LEU A 543 20.01 -19.26 5.51
C LEU A 543 21.28 -20.10 5.68
N ASN A 544 21.52 -21.06 4.79
CA ASN A 544 22.75 -21.86 4.82
C ASN A 544 24.01 -21.01 4.63
N GLN A 545 23.96 -20.00 3.77
CA GLN A 545 25.08 -19.05 3.61
C GLN A 545 25.24 -18.15 4.85
N ILE A 546 24.15 -17.68 5.43
CA ILE A 546 24.16 -16.86 6.66
C ILE A 546 24.77 -17.63 7.84
N VAL A 547 24.39 -18.89 8.03
CA VAL A 547 24.92 -19.73 9.13
C VAL A 547 26.40 -20.06 8.94
N LYS A 548 26.85 -20.22 7.69
CA LYS A 548 28.26 -20.48 7.34
C LYS A 548 29.11 -19.22 7.24
N HIS A 549 28.52 -18.04 7.44
CA HIS A 549 29.24 -16.77 7.38
C HIS A 549 30.36 -16.74 8.44
N LYS A 550 31.53 -16.20 8.07
CA LYS A 550 32.75 -16.21 8.90
C LYS A 550 32.51 -15.65 10.30
N GLU A 551 31.75 -14.57 10.37
CA GLU A 551 31.31 -13.97 11.62
C GLU A 551 29.85 -14.31 11.87
N ARG A 552 29.52 -14.64 13.12
CA ARG A 552 28.18 -15.02 13.52
C ARG A 552 27.20 -13.87 13.27
N ILE A 553 26.15 -14.14 12.50
CA ILE A 553 25.01 -13.25 12.31
C ILE A 553 23.96 -13.62 13.37
N ASN A 554 23.50 -12.62 14.13
CA ASN A 554 22.52 -12.79 15.20
C ASN A 554 21.13 -12.28 14.80
N VAL A 555 21.09 -11.33 13.85
CA VAL A 555 19.86 -10.63 13.44
C VAL A 555 19.76 -10.66 11.92
N ILE A 556 18.57 -10.93 11.39
CA ILE A 556 18.22 -10.72 9.99
C ILE A 556 17.25 -9.55 9.94
N LEU A 557 17.61 -8.52 9.17
CA LEU A 557 16.77 -7.37 8.85
C LEU A 557 16.29 -7.52 7.39
N ASP A 558 15.14 -8.17 7.20
CA ASP A 558 14.58 -8.48 5.88
C ASP A 558 13.80 -7.32 5.26
N VAL A 559 14.46 -6.18 5.03
CA VAL A 559 13.86 -4.98 4.41
C VAL A 559 13.89 -5.03 2.86
N GLY A 560 14.64 -5.97 2.29
CA GLY A 560 14.72 -6.24 0.86
C GLY A 560 13.78 -7.35 0.37
N ALA A 561 13.04 -7.99 1.28
CA ALA A 561 12.18 -9.14 1.01
C ALA A 561 12.91 -10.24 0.23
N LEU A 562 14.05 -10.72 0.74
CA LEU A 562 14.83 -11.78 0.10
C LEU A 562 14.25 -13.17 0.34
N PHE A 563 13.57 -13.39 1.47
CA PHE A 563 13.05 -14.70 1.86
C PHE A 563 11.64 -14.96 1.32
N ILE A 564 11.42 -14.95 0.00
CA ILE A 564 10.06 -14.93 -0.62
C ILE A 564 9.25 -16.21 -0.33
N ASP A 565 9.90 -17.36 -0.19
CA ASP A 565 9.29 -18.70 -0.13
C ASP A 565 8.91 -19.19 1.29
N GLY A 566 8.75 -18.30 2.27
CA GLY A 566 8.25 -18.64 3.61
C GLY A 566 7.76 -17.43 4.39
N ASN A 567 6.90 -17.61 5.39
CA ASN A 567 6.49 -16.53 6.30
C ASN A 567 7.55 -16.30 7.41
N ASN A 568 7.36 -15.31 8.28
CA ASN A 568 8.31 -14.99 9.35
C ASN A 568 8.63 -16.18 10.25
N GLN A 569 7.61 -16.97 10.61
CA GLN A 569 7.75 -18.18 11.41
C GLN A 569 8.59 -19.23 10.69
N ASP A 570 8.30 -19.51 9.43
CA ASP A 570 9.01 -20.51 8.63
C ASP A 570 10.51 -20.19 8.57
N ILE A 571 10.86 -18.93 8.34
CA ILE A 571 12.25 -18.49 8.25
C ILE A 571 12.95 -18.58 9.62
N ALA A 572 12.29 -18.12 10.68
CA ALA A 572 12.84 -18.15 12.04
C ALA A 572 13.09 -19.58 12.52
N ILE A 573 12.13 -20.49 12.32
CA ILE A 573 12.26 -21.92 12.67
C ILE A 573 13.38 -22.57 11.87
N LYS A 574 13.41 -22.40 10.55
CA LYS A 574 14.46 -22.96 9.70
C LYS A 574 15.84 -22.45 10.13
N TRP A 575 15.96 -21.16 10.44
CA TRP A 575 17.22 -20.59 10.91
C TRP A 575 17.63 -21.15 12.26
N LEU A 576 16.69 -21.36 13.19
CA LEU A 576 16.93 -22.04 14.45
C LEU A 576 17.53 -23.43 14.20
N HIS A 577 16.92 -24.25 13.35
CA HIS A 577 17.42 -25.61 13.05
C HIS A 577 18.83 -25.65 12.52
N LEU A 578 19.17 -24.72 11.63
CA LEU A 578 20.50 -24.64 11.03
C LEU A 578 21.55 -24.09 12.01
N SER A 579 21.12 -23.38 13.07
CA SER A 579 22.02 -22.77 14.05
C SER A 579 22.62 -23.77 15.05
N ASP A 580 23.83 -23.50 15.52
CA ASP A 580 24.57 -24.28 16.52
C ASP A 580 23.76 -24.43 17.83
N LYS A 581 23.45 -25.68 18.19
CA LYS A 581 22.66 -26.05 19.38
C LYS A 581 23.32 -25.66 20.71
N ASN A 582 24.64 -25.47 20.73
CA ASN A 582 25.36 -25.06 21.95
C ASN A 582 25.32 -23.54 22.18
N LYS A 583 24.89 -22.77 21.17
CA LYS A 583 24.97 -21.30 21.17
C LYS A 583 23.63 -20.60 21.01
N ILE A 584 22.66 -21.27 20.37
CA ILE A 584 21.32 -20.73 20.11
C ILE A 584 20.27 -21.70 20.62
N ASP A 585 19.40 -21.20 21.49
CA ASP A 585 18.28 -21.93 22.08
C ASP A 585 16.94 -21.47 21.48
N TYR A 586 16.86 -20.22 21.00
CA TYR A 586 15.61 -19.58 20.62
C TYR A 586 15.69 -18.83 19.29
N ALA A 587 14.58 -18.78 18.56
CA ALA A 587 14.37 -17.84 17.46
C ALA A 587 13.20 -16.89 17.77
N VAL A 588 13.44 -15.60 17.56
CA VAL A 588 12.50 -14.51 17.82
C VAL A 588 12.03 -13.95 16.49
N TYR A 589 10.71 -13.82 16.32
CA TYR A 589 10.09 -13.29 15.12
C TYR A 589 8.75 -12.62 15.44
N PHE A 590 8.15 -11.98 14.43
CA PHE A 590 6.83 -11.37 14.56
C PHE A 590 5.75 -12.24 13.90
N ASP A 591 4.65 -12.43 14.63
CA ASP A 591 3.40 -12.98 14.11
C ASP A 591 2.27 -12.01 14.47
N SER A 592 1.61 -11.46 13.44
CA SER A 592 0.43 -10.60 13.60
C SER A 592 0.66 -9.48 14.65
N ASP A 593 1.73 -8.69 14.48
CA ASP A 593 2.23 -7.63 15.36
C ASP A 593 2.74 -8.06 16.75
N SER A 594 2.64 -9.35 17.11
CA SER A 594 3.12 -9.89 18.38
C SER A 594 4.52 -10.46 18.27
N ILE A 595 5.36 -10.23 19.29
CA ILE A 595 6.71 -10.81 19.35
C ILE A 595 6.60 -12.24 19.88
N ILE A 596 6.95 -13.20 19.02
CA ILE A 596 6.90 -14.64 19.32
C ILE A 596 8.30 -15.21 19.39
N VAL A 597 8.47 -16.19 20.28
CA VAL A 597 9.67 -16.99 20.46
C VAL A 597 9.35 -18.44 20.15
N CYS A 598 10.18 -19.07 19.32
CA CYS A 598 10.20 -20.51 19.10
C CYS A 598 11.45 -21.11 19.77
N ASP A 599 11.27 -22.19 20.54
CA ASP A 599 12.37 -22.95 21.15
C ASP A 599 12.80 -24.16 20.30
N ARG A 600 13.81 -24.90 20.76
CA ARG A 600 14.32 -26.11 20.08
C ARG A 600 13.33 -27.28 20.04
N GLN A 601 12.26 -27.23 20.83
CA GLN A 601 11.18 -28.21 20.86
C GLN A 601 9.98 -27.76 20.01
N PHE A 602 10.10 -26.64 19.29
CA PHE A 602 9.04 -26.02 18.49
C PHE A 602 7.86 -25.50 19.31
N HIS A 603 8.05 -25.22 20.60
CA HIS A 603 7.05 -24.53 21.38
C HIS A 603 7.12 -23.03 21.12
N HIS A 604 5.93 -22.41 21.03
CA HIS A 604 5.76 -21.00 20.72
C HIS A 604 5.25 -20.25 21.94
N HIS A 605 5.96 -19.18 22.32
CA HIS A 605 5.61 -18.34 23.47
C HIS A 605 5.70 -16.86 23.12
N ARG A 606 4.91 -16.02 23.82
CA ARG A 606 5.11 -14.58 23.79
C ARG A 606 6.49 -14.24 24.37
N PHE A 607 7.18 -13.30 23.75
CA PHE A 607 8.54 -12.93 24.14
C PHE A 607 8.64 -12.46 25.59
N GLU A 608 7.69 -11.64 26.05
CA GLU A 608 7.73 -10.98 27.37
C GLU A 608 7.67 -11.97 28.55
N ILE A 609 7.09 -13.15 28.33
CA ILE A 609 6.94 -14.20 29.36
C ILE A 609 7.91 -15.38 29.16
N SER A 610 8.73 -15.32 28.11
CA SER A 610 9.68 -16.38 27.76
C SER A 610 11.05 -16.11 28.42
N PRO A 611 11.80 -17.17 28.82
CA PRO A 611 13.19 -17.04 29.25
C PRO A 611 14.11 -16.36 28.21
N ALA A 612 13.71 -16.36 26.93
CA ALA A 612 14.43 -15.67 25.86
C ALA A 612 14.54 -14.15 26.06
N SER A 613 13.62 -13.52 26.80
CA SER A 613 13.65 -12.08 27.10
C SER A 613 14.84 -11.67 27.97
N GLU A 614 15.32 -12.59 28.81
CA GLU A 614 16.47 -12.39 29.70
C GLU A 614 17.78 -12.97 29.10
N ARG A 615 17.67 -13.87 28.12
CA ARG A 615 18.80 -14.60 27.50
C ARG A 615 18.99 -14.27 26.02
N LEU A 616 18.98 -12.98 25.68
CA LEU A 616 19.10 -12.49 24.31
C LEU A 616 20.35 -13.03 23.57
N ASP A 617 21.44 -13.36 24.28
CA ASP A 617 22.68 -13.93 23.73
C ASP A 617 22.49 -15.33 23.11
N ARG A 618 21.41 -16.02 23.50
CA ARG A 618 21.00 -17.36 23.02
C ARG A 618 19.93 -17.29 21.93
N CYS A 619 19.59 -16.10 21.46
CA CYS A 619 18.53 -15.87 20.50
C CYS A 619 19.09 -15.49 19.12
N VAL A 620 18.38 -15.91 18.07
CA VAL A 620 18.44 -15.27 16.75
C VAL A 620 17.16 -14.48 16.50
N PHE A 621 17.26 -13.37 15.75
CA PHE A 621 16.15 -12.44 15.54
C PHE A 621 15.88 -12.26 14.07
N TYR A 622 14.69 -12.64 13.61
CA TYR A 622 14.23 -12.36 12.26
C TYR A 622 13.22 -11.21 12.29
N LEU A 623 13.59 -10.08 11.70
CA LEU A 623 12.76 -8.87 11.62
C LEU A 623 12.47 -8.59 10.15
N ASP A 624 11.19 -8.59 9.77
CA ASP A 624 10.76 -8.15 8.44
C ASP A 624 10.76 -6.62 8.32
N GLU A 625 10.48 -6.13 7.12
CA GLU A 625 10.37 -4.71 6.81
C GLU A 625 9.47 -3.90 7.76
N ILE A 626 8.25 -4.37 8.05
CA ILE A 626 7.29 -3.58 8.85
C ILE A 626 7.75 -3.51 10.30
N HIS A 627 8.24 -4.62 10.83
CA HIS A 627 8.69 -4.72 12.21
C HIS A 627 10.12 -4.17 12.41
N THR A 628 10.79 -3.69 11.35
CA THR A 628 11.94 -2.79 11.48
C THR A 628 11.56 -1.36 11.88
N ARG A 629 10.27 -1.02 11.92
CA ARG A 629 9.75 0.25 12.46
C ARG A 629 9.05 -0.02 13.80
N GLY A 630 9.10 0.92 14.74
CA GLY A 630 8.41 0.81 16.03
C GLY A 630 8.97 -0.19 17.06
N THR A 631 9.73 -1.21 16.65
CA THR A 631 10.25 -2.26 17.56
C THR A 631 11.58 -1.90 18.24
N ASP A 632 11.73 -2.27 19.51
CA ASP A 632 12.92 -2.01 20.31
C ASP A 632 13.45 -3.26 21.03
N PHE A 633 14.57 -3.82 20.56
CA PHE A 633 15.34 -4.85 21.26
C PHE A 633 16.65 -4.29 21.83
N LYS A 634 16.94 -4.63 23.08
CA LYS A 634 18.21 -4.29 23.76
C LYS A 634 19.28 -5.34 23.46
N PHE A 635 19.71 -5.45 22.20
CA PHE A 635 20.69 -6.47 21.80
C PHE A 635 22.00 -6.41 22.61
N PRO A 636 22.55 -7.57 23.04
CA PRO A 636 23.87 -7.65 23.65
C PRO A 636 24.97 -7.06 22.76
N LYS A 637 26.04 -6.52 23.37
CA LYS A 637 27.18 -5.97 22.63
C LYS A 637 27.82 -7.05 21.73
N GLY A 638 28.29 -6.67 20.53
CA GLY A 638 28.95 -7.59 19.60
C GLY A 638 28.02 -8.24 18.57
N PHE A 639 26.71 -7.95 18.60
CA PHE A 639 25.76 -8.50 17.64
C PHE A 639 26.00 -7.97 16.23
N ARG A 640 25.89 -8.88 15.25
CA ARG A 640 25.95 -8.56 13.82
C ARG A 640 24.61 -8.86 13.14
N ALA A 641 24.17 -7.96 12.26
CA ALA A 641 22.96 -8.16 11.47
C ALA A 641 23.24 -8.34 9.97
N ALA A 642 22.49 -9.23 9.33
CA ALA A 642 22.35 -9.28 7.89
C ALA A 642 21.23 -8.33 7.46
N LEU A 643 21.59 -7.24 6.79
CA LEU A 643 20.65 -6.28 6.23
C LEU A 643 20.43 -6.61 4.75
N THR A 644 19.19 -6.92 4.41
CA THR A 644 18.83 -7.32 3.05
C THR A 644 18.48 -6.12 2.17
N LEU A 645 18.89 -6.17 0.90
CA LEU A 645 18.70 -5.13 -0.10
C LEU A 645 17.74 -5.61 -1.19
N GLY A 646 16.64 -4.87 -1.36
CA GLY A 646 15.59 -5.17 -2.35
C GLY A 646 15.43 -4.06 -3.37
N ASN A 647 14.90 -4.41 -4.55
CA ASN A 647 14.66 -3.44 -5.62
C ASN A 647 13.83 -2.24 -5.11
N GLY A 648 14.29 -1.02 -5.40
CA GLY A 648 13.64 0.22 -4.99
C GLY A 648 13.81 0.61 -3.52
N LEU A 649 14.70 -0.05 -2.76
CA LEU A 649 15.00 0.34 -1.38
C LEU A 649 15.58 1.76 -1.32
N THR A 650 14.90 2.65 -0.59
CA THR A 650 15.24 4.07 -0.40
C THR A 650 16.08 4.29 0.85
N LYS A 651 16.69 5.48 0.96
CA LYS A 651 17.63 5.85 2.05
C LYS A 651 16.96 5.79 3.39
N ASP A 652 15.77 6.36 3.52
CA ASP A 652 14.97 6.32 4.73
C ASP A 652 14.78 4.89 5.22
N ARG A 653 14.27 3.99 4.38
CA ARG A 653 14.02 2.59 4.76
C ARG A 653 15.29 1.83 5.10
N PHE A 654 16.36 2.04 4.33
CA PHE A 654 17.67 1.43 4.58
C PHE A 654 18.25 1.86 5.94
N VAL A 655 18.27 3.18 6.21
CA VAL A 655 18.73 3.75 7.48
C VAL A 655 17.85 3.28 8.64
N GLN A 656 16.53 3.27 8.43
CA GLN A 656 15.57 2.88 9.45
C GLN A 656 15.78 1.44 9.92
N ALA A 657 16.06 0.55 8.96
CA ALA A 657 16.44 -0.83 9.21
C ALA A 657 17.78 -0.93 9.96
N ALA A 658 18.83 -0.32 9.42
CA ALA A 658 20.18 -0.40 9.97
C ALA A 658 20.24 0.04 11.44
N MET A 659 19.56 1.13 11.76
CA MET A 659 19.54 1.72 13.10
C MET A 659 18.68 0.94 14.11
N ARG A 660 18.03 -0.17 13.71
CA ARG A 660 17.50 -1.16 14.67
C ARG A 660 18.60 -1.85 15.46
N MET A 661 19.81 -1.92 14.90
CA MET A 661 21.02 -2.28 15.63
C MET A 661 21.47 -1.10 16.49
N ARG A 662 20.74 -0.84 17.58
CA ARG A 662 21.03 0.29 18.47
C ARG A 662 22.47 0.25 18.96
N LYS A 663 23.17 1.40 18.91
CA LYS A 663 24.62 1.49 19.13
C LYS A 663 25.43 0.89 17.96
N LEU A 664 24.88 0.90 16.74
CA LEU A 664 25.65 0.71 15.51
C LEU A 664 26.86 1.65 15.50
N GLY A 665 28.04 1.11 15.17
CA GLY A 665 29.32 1.84 15.29
C GLY A 665 29.90 1.85 16.72
N ASN A 666 29.20 1.29 17.70
CA ASN A 666 29.67 1.13 19.09
C ASN A 666 29.45 -0.32 19.57
N GLY A 667 30.00 -1.27 18.80
CA GLY A 667 30.03 -2.70 19.11
C GLY A 667 29.02 -3.56 18.36
N HIS A 668 28.04 -2.98 17.66
CA HIS A 668 27.22 -3.70 16.67
C HIS A 668 27.68 -3.39 15.26
N SER A 669 27.48 -4.35 14.35
CA SER A 669 27.90 -4.26 12.95
C SER A 669 26.88 -4.88 12.00
N LEU A 670 27.06 -4.61 10.70
CA LEU A 670 26.19 -5.04 9.62
C LEU A 670 26.95 -5.86 8.57
N THR A 671 26.21 -6.65 7.81
CA THR A 671 26.63 -7.22 6.53
C THR A 671 25.47 -7.08 5.56
N PHE A 672 25.74 -6.76 4.30
CA PHE A 672 24.73 -6.42 3.31
C PHE A 672 24.52 -7.58 2.35
N TRP A 673 23.25 -7.94 2.14
CA TRP A 673 22.86 -9.09 1.33
C TRP A 673 21.87 -8.64 0.26
N SER A 674 22.10 -8.98 -1.00
CA SER A 674 21.23 -8.54 -2.09
C SER A 674 20.78 -9.68 -3.00
N SER A 675 19.69 -9.44 -3.72
CA SER A 675 19.35 -10.28 -4.88
C SER A 675 20.29 -9.98 -6.05
N TYR A 676 20.37 -10.90 -7.00
CA TYR A 676 21.11 -10.68 -8.24
C TYR A 676 20.69 -9.40 -8.99
N GLU A 677 19.40 -9.07 -8.98
CA GLU A 677 18.85 -7.85 -9.59
C GLU A 677 19.47 -6.59 -8.96
N VAL A 678 19.48 -6.50 -7.64
CA VAL A 678 20.03 -5.35 -6.92
C VAL A 678 21.54 -5.25 -7.14
N HIS A 679 22.24 -6.39 -7.15
CA HIS A 679 23.66 -6.44 -7.49
C HIS A 679 23.95 -5.83 -8.88
N GLN A 680 23.13 -6.14 -9.88
CA GLN A 680 23.27 -5.57 -11.22
C GLN A 680 23.01 -4.06 -11.25
N GLN A 681 21.99 -3.59 -10.53
CA GLN A 681 21.68 -2.15 -10.43
C GLN A 681 22.86 -1.36 -9.83
N ILE A 682 23.42 -1.85 -8.71
CA ILE A 682 24.59 -1.23 -8.07
C ILE A 682 25.79 -1.25 -9.03
N THR A 683 26.04 -2.39 -9.69
CA THR A 683 27.14 -2.53 -10.66
C THR A 683 27.00 -1.59 -11.85
N GLN A 684 25.79 -1.43 -12.38
CA GLN A 684 25.51 -0.54 -13.50
C GLN A 684 25.72 0.92 -13.11
N LEU A 685 25.23 1.31 -11.94
CA LEU A 685 25.40 2.68 -11.42
C LEU A 685 26.88 3.01 -11.21
N LYS A 686 27.66 2.06 -10.70
CA LYS A 686 29.12 2.17 -10.56
C LYS A 686 29.80 2.41 -11.90
N LYS A 687 29.46 1.62 -12.93
CA LYS A 687 30.02 1.76 -14.29
C LYS A 687 29.74 3.13 -14.90
N ASN A 688 28.54 3.67 -14.71
CA ASN A 688 28.19 4.99 -15.24
C ASN A 688 28.97 6.13 -14.58
N SER A 689 29.49 5.92 -13.36
CA SER A 689 30.15 6.94 -12.55
C SER A 689 31.68 6.98 -12.68
N SER A 690 32.30 5.96 -13.28
CA SER A 690 33.76 5.78 -13.27
C SER A 690 34.33 5.78 -14.70
N GLN A 691 35.09 6.82 -15.06
CA GLN A 691 35.79 6.95 -16.35
C GLN A 691 37.16 6.21 -16.38
N GLY A 692 37.35 5.13 -15.61
CA GLY A 692 38.63 4.40 -15.55
C GLY A 692 38.54 3.05 -14.83
N ASN A 693 39.64 2.29 -14.84
CA ASN A 693 39.79 0.89 -14.38
C ASN A 693 38.91 0.55 -13.17
N ILE A 694 37.80 -0.15 -13.42
CA ILE A 694 36.77 -0.45 -12.42
C ILE A 694 37.20 -1.69 -11.63
N ASN A 695 37.46 -1.52 -10.33
CA ASN A 695 37.52 -2.66 -9.43
C ASN A 695 36.12 -3.31 -9.34
N ASN A 696 36.04 -4.62 -9.58
CA ASN A 696 34.78 -5.38 -9.66
C ASN A 696 34.07 -5.57 -8.30
N PHE A 697 34.74 -5.31 -7.17
CA PHE A 697 34.12 -5.44 -5.85
C PHE A 697 33.16 -4.27 -5.56
N ILE A 698 31.96 -4.59 -5.08
CA ILE A 698 30.99 -3.60 -4.60
C ILE A 698 31.38 -3.17 -3.19
N THR A 699 31.47 -1.86 -2.98
CA THR A 699 31.77 -1.25 -1.69
C THR A 699 30.50 -0.72 -1.02
N LEU A 700 30.58 -0.37 0.26
CA LEU A 700 29.45 0.27 0.94
C LEU A 700 29.07 1.63 0.33
N ILE A 701 30.05 2.37 -0.20
CA ILE A 701 29.80 3.64 -0.92
C ILE A 701 28.93 3.39 -2.16
N ASP A 702 29.17 2.29 -2.87
CA ASP A 702 28.37 1.90 -4.04
C ASP A 702 26.92 1.57 -3.63
N ILE A 703 26.72 0.88 -2.49
CA ILE A 703 25.40 0.58 -1.93
C ILE A 703 24.68 1.88 -1.55
N LEU A 704 25.34 2.77 -0.80
CA LEU A 704 24.75 4.05 -0.40
C LEU A 704 24.36 4.88 -1.63
N ARG A 705 25.22 4.96 -2.66
CA ARG A 705 24.88 5.68 -3.90
C ARG A 705 23.62 5.12 -4.55
N TRP A 706 23.49 3.80 -4.63
CA TRP A 706 22.30 3.16 -5.19
C TRP A 706 21.02 3.46 -4.39
N VAL A 707 21.11 3.42 -3.06
CA VAL A 707 19.99 3.76 -2.17
C VAL A 707 19.57 5.24 -2.33
N TYR A 708 20.53 6.15 -2.50
CA TYR A 708 20.25 7.57 -2.76
C TYR A 708 19.59 7.77 -4.14
N GLU A 709 20.07 7.11 -5.19
CA GLU A 709 19.44 7.18 -6.52
C GLU A 709 18.00 6.65 -6.50
N ASN A 710 17.74 5.56 -5.77
CA ASN A 710 16.37 5.08 -5.54
C ASN A 710 15.50 6.12 -4.84
N THR A 711 16.07 6.85 -3.87
CA THR A 711 15.37 7.91 -3.15
C THR A 711 15.00 9.06 -4.09
N VAL A 712 15.95 9.52 -4.92
CA VAL A 712 15.70 10.54 -5.95
C VAL A 712 14.61 10.09 -6.92
N HIS A 713 14.68 8.84 -7.39
CA HIS A 713 13.68 8.28 -8.29
C HIS A 713 12.29 8.17 -7.65
N SER A 714 12.23 7.73 -6.39
CA SER A 714 11.00 7.64 -5.60
C SER A 714 10.38 9.02 -5.39
N THR A 715 11.17 10.01 -5.00
CA THR A 715 10.73 11.39 -4.80
C THR A 715 10.22 12.02 -6.10
N TRP A 716 10.92 11.80 -7.22
CA TRP A 716 10.45 12.27 -8.53
C TRP A 716 9.11 11.65 -8.95
N ASN A 717 8.92 10.35 -8.71
CA ASN A 717 7.62 9.71 -8.93
C ASN A 717 6.54 10.24 -7.97
N GLY A 718 6.92 10.54 -6.73
CA GLY A 718 6.07 11.15 -5.73
C GLY A 718 5.57 12.54 -6.14
N LEU A 719 6.40 13.35 -6.82
CA LEU A 719 6.00 14.67 -7.31
C LEU A 719 4.81 14.62 -8.27
N HIS A 720 4.70 13.56 -9.08
CA HIS A 720 3.53 13.39 -9.97
C HIS A 720 2.24 13.18 -9.17
N HIS A 721 2.27 12.31 -8.15
CA HIS A 721 1.12 12.06 -7.27
C HIS A 721 0.78 13.31 -6.46
N TRP A 722 1.79 13.96 -5.89
CA TRP A 722 1.68 15.21 -5.15
C TRP A 722 0.98 16.31 -5.96
N ALA A 723 1.41 16.52 -7.21
CA ALA A 723 0.82 17.51 -8.11
C ALA A 723 -0.62 17.15 -8.49
N ALA A 724 -0.89 15.87 -8.81
CA ALA A 724 -2.25 15.42 -9.11
C ALA A 724 -3.22 15.64 -7.94
N GLN A 725 -2.80 15.29 -6.72
CA GLN A 725 -3.60 15.50 -5.50
C GLN A 725 -3.86 16.98 -5.21
N SER A 726 -2.93 17.86 -5.58
CA SER A 726 -3.11 19.30 -5.41
C SER A 726 -4.35 19.83 -6.15
N LEU A 727 -4.74 19.23 -7.29
CA LEU A 727 -5.92 19.64 -8.06
C LEU A 727 -7.20 19.31 -7.29
N SER A 728 -7.31 18.09 -6.76
CA SER A 728 -8.46 17.67 -5.94
C SER A 728 -8.54 18.46 -4.63
N PHE A 729 -7.41 18.78 -4.01
CA PHE A 729 -7.35 19.66 -2.84
C PHE A 729 -7.85 21.07 -3.17
N GLN A 730 -7.35 21.67 -4.26
CA GLN A 730 -7.77 23.00 -4.69
C GLN A 730 -9.27 23.07 -5.00
N ARG A 731 -9.85 22.04 -5.62
CA ARG A 731 -11.30 21.92 -5.83
C ARG A 731 -12.07 21.97 -4.50
N LYS A 732 -11.62 21.23 -3.48
CA LYS A 732 -12.26 21.26 -2.16
C LYS A 732 -12.11 22.61 -1.47
N VAL A 733 -10.93 23.23 -1.52
CA VAL A 733 -10.73 24.59 -0.99
C VAL A 733 -11.72 25.56 -1.62
N ALA A 734 -11.94 25.45 -2.94
CA ALA A 734 -12.94 26.24 -3.65
C ALA A 734 -14.37 25.98 -3.16
N ALA A 735 -14.74 24.70 -3.00
CA ALA A 735 -16.05 24.30 -2.49
C ALA A 735 -16.32 24.85 -1.08
N PHE A 736 -15.27 24.98 -0.27
CA PHE A 736 -15.34 25.54 1.08
C PHE A 736 -15.29 27.08 1.14
N ARG A 737 -15.22 27.81 0.01
CA ARG A 737 -15.06 29.28 0.00
C ARG A 737 -16.17 30.04 0.72
N ASN A 738 -17.38 29.48 0.73
CA ASN A 738 -18.55 30.08 1.37
C ASN A 738 -18.65 29.70 2.86
N ILE A 739 -17.76 28.84 3.38
CA ILE A 739 -17.72 28.45 4.79
C ILE A 739 -16.68 29.30 5.53
N LEU A 740 -17.18 30.16 6.43
CA LEU A 740 -16.39 31.01 7.29
C LEU A 740 -15.97 30.23 8.54
N TRP A 741 -14.83 29.55 8.45
CA TRP A 741 -14.32 28.69 9.54
C TRP A 741 -14.05 29.43 10.86
N THR A 742 -13.88 30.75 10.83
CA THR A 742 -13.65 31.58 12.02
C THR A 742 -14.92 32.22 12.58
N ASP A 743 -16.02 32.21 11.82
CA ASP A 743 -17.28 32.79 12.28
C ASP A 743 -18.16 31.69 12.91
N HIS A 744 -18.27 31.72 14.23
CA HIS A 744 -19.11 30.78 15.00
C HIS A 744 -20.62 31.05 14.85
N HIS A 745 -21.01 32.24 14.37
CA HIS A 745 -22.40 32.63 14.18
C HIS A 745 -22.95 32.26 12.81
N GLN A 746 -22.09 31.96 11.83
CA GLN A 746 -22.54 31.50 10.52
C GLN A 746 -23.41 30.25 10.66
N LEU A 747 -24.62 30.31 10.12
CA LEU A 747 -25.53 29.19 9.99
C LEU A 747 -25.22 28.45 8.69
N PHE A 748 -25.12 27.13 8.75
CA PHE A 748 -25.01 26.30 7.55
C PHE A 748 -26.43 26.01 7.02
N THR A 749 -26.81 26.69 5.94
CA THR A 749 -28.08 26.45 5.25
C THR A 749 -28.01 25.19 4.42
N ASP A 750 -29.17 24.62 4.12
CA ASP A 750 -29.27 23.40 3.32
C ASP A 750 -28.72 23.63 1.90
N THR A 751 -29.01 24.79 1.32
CA THR A 751 -28.46 25.23 0.02
C THR A 751 -26.92 25.26 0.02
N MET A 752 -26.29 25.79 1.07
CA MET A 752 -24.82 25.80 1.17
C MET A 752 -24.25 24.39 1.24
N MET A 753 -24.93 23.47 1.95
CA MET A 753 -24.51 22.08 2.07
C MET A 753 -24.65 21.31 0.75
N GLU A 754 -25.74 21.54 0.00
CA GLU A 754 -25.93 20.99 -1.34
C GLU A 754 -24.86 21.48 -2.32
N GLU A 755 -24.55 22.78 -2.33
CA GLU A 755 -23.50 23.37 -3.16
C GLU A 755 -22.12 22.79 -2.80
N LEU A 756 -21.80 22.71 -1.50
CA LEU A 756 -20.55 22.11 -1.01
C LEU A 756 -20.39 20.67 -1.52
N ALA A 757 -21.43 19.86 -1.40
CA ALA A 757 -21.41 18.47 -1.85
C ALA A 757 -21.18 18.37 -3.35
N ARG A 758 -21.93 19.15 -4.14
CA ARG A 758 -21.85 19.18 -5.61
C ARG A 758 -20.47 19.59 -6.10
N GLU A 759 -19.86 20.62 -5.50
CA GLU A 759 -18.54 21.13 -5.91
C GLU A 759 -17.38 20.20 -5.51
N CYS A 760 -17.57 19.35 -4.49
CA CYS A 760 -16.58 18.35 -4.07
C CYS A 760 -16.57 17.05 -4.92
N LEU A 761 -17.60 16.79 -5.73
CA LEU A 761 -17.72 15.57 -6.53
C LEU A 761 -16.77 15.59 -7.74
N GLU A 762 -16.06 14.48 -7.95
CA GLU A 762 -15.25 14.26 -9.15
C GLU A 762 -15.80 13.10 -9.97
N PRO A 763 -15.78 13.15 -11.31
CA PRO A 763 -16.16 12.01 -12.13
C PRO A 763 -15.18 10.84 -11.93
N GLU A 764 -15.69 9.65 -11.66
CA GLU A 764 -14.87 8.43 -11.46
C GLU A 764 -14.84 7.55 -12.71
N ILE A 765 -15.86 7.59 -13.57
CA ILE A 765 -15.90 6.78 -14.79
C ILE A 765 -14.76 7.19 -15.74
N ILE A 766 -13.95 6.20 -16.12
CA ILE A 766 -12.91 6.36 -17.13
C ILE A 766 -13.11 5.31 -18.23
N GLY A 767 -13.70 5.73 -19.35
CA GLY A 767 -13.89 4.88 -20.53
C GLY A 767 -12.58 4.63 -21.30
N LEU A 768 -12.54 3.51 -22.04
CA LEU A 768 -11.38 3.04 -22.82
C LEU A 768 -10.92 4.07 -23.84
N ILE A 769 -11.85 4.78 -24.51
CA ILE A 769 -11.51 5.84 -25.47
C ILE A 769 -10.78 7.00 -24.75
N ARG A 770 -11.23 7.40 -23.57
CA ARG A 770 -10.56 8.44 -22.76
C ARG A 770 -9.18 7.98 -22.30
N MET A 771 -9.02 6.69 -21.98
CA MET A 771 -7.74 6.13 -21.53
C MET A 771 -6.74 5.95 -22.67
N TYR A 772 -7.19 5.46 -23.83
CA TYR A 772 -6.30 4.89 -24.85
C TYR A 772 -6.56 5.41 -26.27
N GLY A 773 -7.59 6.22 -26.47
CA GLY A 773 -7.99 6.71 -27.79
C GLY A 773 -7.16 7.87 -28.30
N ALA A 774 -6.65 8.72 -27.41
CA ALA A 774 -5.83 9.87 -27.78
C ALA A 774 -4.33 9.50 -27.87
N PRO A 775 -3.55 10.21 -28.72
CA PRO A 775 -2.09 10.15 -28.70
C PRO A 775 -1.54 10.45 -27.30
N LYS A 776 -0.59 9.63 -26.85
CA LYS A 776 0.16 9.84 -25.61
C LYS A 776 1.58 10.21 -25.95
N VAL A 777 1.93 11.44 -25.62
CA VAL A 777 3.29 11.97 -25.79
C VAL A 777 3.99 11.93 -24.45
N LEU A 778 5.31 11.71 -24.49
CA LEU A 778 6.17 11.87 -23.33
C LEU A 778 6.21 13.36 -22.96
N GLN A 779 5.77 13.68 -21.75
CA GLN A 779 5.66 15.03 -21.24
C GLN A 779 6.37 15.13 -19.89
N THR A 780 6.86 16.32 -19.57
CA THR A 780 7.37 16.65 -18.24
C THR A 780 6.22 16.71 -17.24
N LEU A 781 6.52 16.57 -15.94
CA LEU A 781 5.49 16.69 -14.90
C LEU A 781 4.80 18.07 -14.90
N PHE A 782 5.56 19.12 -15.25
CA PHE A 782 5.04 20.46 -15.40
C PHE A 782 3.96 20.52 -16.50
N GLU A 783 4.26 20.03 -17.69
CA GLU A 783 3.31 20.02 -18.82
C GLU A 783 2.07 19.19 -18.52
N ILE A 784 2.24 18.02 -17.90
CA ILE A 784 1.13 17.15 -17.49
C ILE A 784 0.22 17.88 -16.50
N HIS A 785 0.79 18.53 -15.49
CA HIS A 785 0.03 19.27 -14.48
C HIS A 785 -0.70 20.46 -15.07
N SER A 786 -0.01 21.27 -15.89
CA SER A 786 -0.59 22.46 -16.53
C SER A 786 -1.77 22.09 -17.43
N ALA A 787 -1.64 21.06 -18.28
CA ALA A 787 -2.74 20.60 -19.13
C ALA A 787 -3.93 20.10 -18.31
N ARG A 788 -3.70 19.41 -17.18
CA ARG A 788 -4.79 18.98 -16.28
C ARG A 788 -5.44 20.14 -15.54
N TYR A 789 -4.66 21.16 -15.17
CA TYR A 789 -5.17 22.37 -14.54
C TYR A 789 -6.08 23.15 -15.50
N GLU A 790 -5.66 23.34 -16.75
CA GLU A 790 -6.45 24.03 -17.79
C GLU A 790 -7.78 23.35 -18.08
N LEU A 791 -7.84 22.02 -18.00
CA LEU A 791 -9.10 21.26 -18.14
C LEU A 791 -10.05 21.42 -16.95
N ASN A 792 -9.59 21.95 -15.81
CA ASN A 792 -10.38 22.22 -14.61
C ASN A 792 -10.57 23.75 -14.43
N ASN A 793 -11.63 24.32 -15.02
CA ASN A 793 -11.92 25.78 -15.03
C ASN A 793 -11.95 26.48 -13.63
N ASP A 794 -11.48 27.75 -13.63
CA ASP A 794 -11.60 28.95 -12.75
C ASP A 794 -11.79 28.90 -11.22
N TYR A 795 -12.10 27.76 -10.60
CA TYR A 795 -12.36 27.71 -9.15
C TYR A 795 -11.12 27.40 -8.30
N LEU A 796 -9.98 27.13 -8.92
CA LEU A 796 -8.79 26.67 -8.23
C LEU A 796 -7.98 27.83 -7.63
N SER A 797 -7.33 27.60 -6.49
CA SER A 797 -6.55 28.62 -5.79
C SER A 797 -5.27 28.96 -6.57
N ARG A 798 -5.19 30.19 -7.08
CA ARG A 798 -4.02 30.70 -7.82
C ARG A 798 -2.72 30.60 -7.00
N GLU A 799 -2.77 30.89 -5.71
CA GLU A 799 -1.60 30.81 -4.81
C GLU A 799 -1.06 29.38 -4.69
N ILE A 800 -1.96 28.41 -4.51
CA ILE A 800 -1.59 27.00 -4.44
C ILE A 800 -0.98 26.58 -5.79
N GLN A 801 -1.63 26.95 -6.89
CA GLN A 801 -1.18 26.61 -8.23
C GLN A 801 0.21 27.17 -8.54
N GLU A 802 0.48 28.44 -8.25
CA GLU A 802 1.79 29.06 -8.46
C GLU A 802 2.89 28.35 -7.65
N THR A 803 2.59 27.97 -6.40
CA THR A 803 3.51 27.22 -5.55
C THR A 803 3.80 25.82 -6.12
N VAL A 804 2.77 25.14 -6.62
CA VAL A 804 2.89 23.83 -7.27
C VAL A 804 3.73 23.92 -8.54
N LEU A 805 3.42 24.86 -9.43
CA LEU A 805 4.16 25.07 -10.68
C LEU A 805 5.62 25.43 -10.42
N LYS A 806 5.89 26.28 -9.43
CA LYS A 806 7.26 26.62 -9.02
C LYS A 806 8.01 25.37 -8.56
N ARG A 807 7.43 24.55 -7.67
CA ARG A 807 8.08 23.33 -7.21
C ARG A 807 8.33 22.33 -8.34
N LEU A 808 7.38 22.18 -9.27
CA LEU A 808 7.55 21.32 -10.45
C LEU A 808 8.64 21.85 -11.39
N LYS A 809 8.79 23.17 -11.51
CA LYS A 809 9.87 23.79 -12.29
C LYS A 809 11.23 23.58 -11.63
N ASP A 810 11.31 23.74 -10.32
CA ASP A 810 12.55 23.63 -9.55
C ASP A 810 13.04 22.17 -9.43
N TYR A 811 12.12 21.20 -9.26
CA TYR A 811 12.46 19.81 -8.92
C TYR A 811 11.89 18.75 -9.86
N GLY A 812 10.91 19.08 -10.71
CA GLY A 812 10.34 18.13 -11.67
C GLY A 812 11.32 17.76 -12.80
N GLY A 813 12.30 18.63 -13.07
CA GLY A 813 13.37 18.40 -14.05
C GLY A 813 12.86 18.23 -15.48
N THR A 814 13.72 17.69 -16.35
CA THR A 814 13.43 17.46 -17.78
C THR A 814 12.98 16.04 -18.09
N LYS A 815 12.91 15.17 -17.07
CA LYS A 815 12.49 13.78 -17.25
C LYS A 815 11.03 13.74 -17.72
N GLN A 816 10.77 12.95 -18.75
CA GLN A 816 9.45 12.83 -19.34
C GLN A 816 8.83 11.47 -19.05
N ARG A 817 7.50 11.42 -19.04
CA ARG A 817 6.70 10.20 -18.89
C ARG A 817 5.38 10.32 -19.64
N LEU A 818 4.70 9.20 -19.81
CA LEU A 818 3.31 9.21 -20.25
C LEU A 818 2.45 9.89 -19.19
N SER A 819 1.43 10.63 -19.63
CA SER A 819 0.53 11.42 -18.78
C SER A 819 -0.34 10.58 -17.82
N GLN A 820 -0.34 9.26 -17.97
CA GLN A 820 -1.16 8.37 -17.14
C GLN A 820 -0.52 8.06 -15.78
N LEU A 821 -1.40 7.94 -14.78
CA LEU A 821 -1.05 7.44 -13.45
C LEU A 821 -1.42 5.95 -13.41
N LEU A 822 -0.41 5.10 -13.56
CA LEU A 822 -0.59 3.64 -13.59
C LEU A 822 -0.24 2.97 -12.25
N ASP A 823 0.52 3.66 -11.39
CA ASP A 823 1.00 3.15 -10.10
C ASP A 823 0.28 3.82 -8.91
N GLU A 824 -0.98 4.20 -9.12
CA GLU A 824 -1.81 4.83 -8.10
C GLU A 824 -2.40 3.77 -7.16
N GLU A 825 -2.21 4.01 -5.86
CA GLU A 825 -2.79 3.22 -4.77
C GLU A 825 -3.83 4.10 -4.05
N GLN A 826 -5.00 3.55 -3.73
CA GLN A 826 -6.10 4.31 -3.13
C GLN A 826 -6.85 3.46 -2.11
N GLN A 827 -7.20 4.02 -0.96
CA GLN A 827 -8.15 3.41 -0.03
C GLN A 827 -9.57 3.75 -0.52
N ARG A 828 -10.28 2.76 -1.07
CA ARG A 828 -11.63 2.96 -1.61
C ARG A 828 -12.67 2.37 -0.67
N GLU A 829 -13.61 3.20 -0.23
CA GLU A 829 -14.76 2.79 0.59
C GLU A 829 -16.03 2.88 -0.24
N LEU A 830 -16.71 1.75 -0.44
CA LEU A 830 -17.89 1.65 -1.29
C LEU A 830 -19.11 2.28 -0.62
N GLU A 831 -20.00 2.87 -1.42
CA GLU A 831 -21.32 3.28 -0.95
C GLU A 831 -22.13 2.01 -0.58
N GLN A 832 -22.71 1.99 0.61
CA GLN A 832 -23.58 0.88 1.03
C GLN A 832 -24.85 0.93 0.18
N GLU A 833 -25.02 -0.07 -0.69
CA GLU A 833 -26.30 -0.31 -1.35
C GLU A 833 -27.24 -0.94 -0.32
N LEU A 834 -28.45 -0.40 -0.20
CA LEU A 834 -29.51 -1.04 0.58
C LEU A 834 -29.89 -2.34 -0.13
N GLU A 835 -29.55 -3.49 0.45
CA GLU A 835 -30.03 -4.78 -0.05
C GLU A 835 -31.56 -4.85 0.14
N GLU A 836 -32.31 -4.74 -0.96
CA GLU A 836 -33.74 -5.07 -0.95
C GLU A 836 -33.89 -6.60 -0.91
N GLU A 837 -34.03 -7.17 0.29
CA GLU A 837 -34.50 -8.55 0.43
C GLU A 837 -35.93 -8.68 -0.12
N ARG A 838 -36.06 -9.15 -1.36
CA ARG A 838 -37.36 -9.61 -1.88
C ARG A 838 -37.75 -10.90 -1.17
N GLN A 839 -38.57 -10.79 -0.12
CA GLN A 839 -39.28 -11.96 0.41
C GLN A 839 -40.26 -12.46 -0.65
N LEU A 840 -39.89 -13.56 -1.34
CA LEU A 840 -40.81 -14.32 -2.18
C LEU A 840 -41.92 -14.88 -1.28
N ALA A 841 -43.12 -14.29 -1.36
CA ALA A 841 -44.31 -14.84 -0.73
C ALA A 841 -44.59 -16.24 -1.30
N ARG A 842 -44.23 -17.28 -0.53
CA ARG A 842 -44.56 -18.66 -0.89
C ARG A 842 -46.08 -18.85 -0.75
N PRO A 843 -46.73 -19.58 -1.66
CA PRO A 843 -48.15 -19.88 -1.52
C PRO A 843 -48.41 -20.58 -0.17
N PRO A 844 -49.58 -20.33 0.45
CA PRO A 844 -49.92 -20.93 1.74
C PRO A 844 -49.92 -22.47 1.65
N PRO A 845 -49.56 -23.17 2.75
CA PRO A 845 -49.53 -24.63 2.78
C PRO A 845 -50.88 -25.21 2.39
N VAL A 846 -50.89 -26.04 1.35
CA VAL A 846 -52.10 -26.74 0.89
C VAL A 846 -52.39 -27.89 1.86
N LYS A 847 -53.66 -28.06 2.26
CA LYS A 847 -54.06 -29.23 3.06
C LYS A 847 -53.79 -30.52 2.28
N PRO A 848 -53.08 -31.51 2.84
CA PRO A 848 -52.86 -32.79 2.18
C PRO A 848 -54.20 -33.45 1.86
N CYS A 849 -54.34 -33.98 0.64
CA CYS A 849 -55.49 -34.80 0.29
C CYS A 849 -55.51 -36.05 1.18
N GLN A 850 -56.64 -36.36 1.80
CA GLN A 850 -56.75 -37.58 2.60
C GLN A 850 -56.65 -38.80 1.67
N PRO A 851 -55.73 -39.73 1.91
CA PRO A 851 -55.59 -40.91 1.07
C PRO A 851 -56.84 -41.78 1.22
N ILE A 852 -57.63 -41.87 0.15
CA ILE A 852 -58.72 -42.83 0.03
C ILE A 852 -58.12 -44.13 -0.50
N LEU A 853 -57.98 -45.13 0.37
CA LEU A 853 -57.60 -46.48 -0.03
C LEU A 853 -58.72 -47.08 -0.89
N HIS A 854 -58.38 -47.45 -2.12
CA HIS A 854 -59.26 -48.16 -3.04
C HIS A 854 -59.76 -49.47 -2.40
N GLU A 855 -61.05 -49.81 -2.55
CA GLU A 855 -61.67 -50.94 -1.83
C GLU A 855 -60.96 -52.28 -2.05
N GLN A 856 -60.26 -52.46 -3.17
CA GLN A 856 -59.47 -53.66 -3.47
C GLN A 856 -58.23 -53.83 -2.59
N ILE A 857 -57.78 -52.78 -1.90
CA ILE A 857 -56.62 -52.81 -0.98
C ILE A 857 -57.09 -53.01 0.48
N LYS A 858 -58.41 -52.92 0.75
CA LYS A 858 -59.00 -53.09 2.09
C LYS A 858 -59.31 -54.55 2.47
N ARG A 859 -58.91 -55.55 1.67
CA ARG A 859 -59.12 -56.97 1.97
C ARG A 859 -57.83 -57.69 2.31
#